data_AF-A0A2T3AFR8-F1
#
_entry.id   AF-A0A2T3AFR8-F1
#
_cell.length_a   1.000
_cell.length_b   1.000
_cell.length_c   1.000
_cell.angle_alpha   90.00
_cell.angle_beta   90.00
_cell.angle_gamma   90.00
#
_symmetry.space_group_name_H-M   'P 1'
#
loop_
_entity.id
_entity.type
_entity.pdbx_description
1 polymer ?
#
loop_
_entity_poly.entity_id
_entity_poly.type
_entity_poly.pdbx_seq_one_letter_code
_entity_poly.pdbx_strand_id
1 'polypeptide(L)'
;MAHLQKLQTGLTAEALEQEGAYNSEVAAQNEIATKSVSESTKSTRSTQSKATSGVQQLSAEELAQRRIDRHAEEDGLSRMPRNVQAYYLQPLRRVAEYGIPSCDLQLRSYSIRPLEFFCDFALRAAYYLGLPAYGPVPLPKIIERWTVPKSNFIFKKSQENFERITRRRLIQIKDGNPETVQIWLAFLQKHQQAAVGLKANIWEFSGIDVAKELAAALEEAQPLIDSQARFLSQNKEFATVEKVDEVLQSEKYRLVGAQYSYKEVKLSSSGSAPVQRPASCRVSKQAKNTSSTTSSQAAKQNNKVIFSGIQPTGIPHLGNYLGALKQWVSLQDGAAKDTRLLFSIVDLHALTVPQKAKQLREQRRQMLAALLAVGVNPERSSIFYQSSVPAHAELMWILSCTASMGYLSRMTQWKSKLALSEDTNALDDKAKASLKLGLFSYPVLQAADIMVHRATHVPVGEDQRQHIEFARECAKNFNATHNKADILLQPETILSPARRIMSLTNPTAKMSKSEANPASRVLITDEDDVIRQKLRRALTDSLSEPISYNTTTRPGVANLLEILSILEQKGAGAKQETGRTPAEIAVDFASVSSPLKTLKERAAEAIIAELRGVRESYNDYLGRNGGKWLDEIESAGAQVARENANRTMKLVKKAIGFY
;
A
#
# COMPACT_ATOMS: atom_id res chain seq x y z
N MET A 1 19.05 19.47 -47.36
CA MET A 1 20.31 18.73 -47.12
C MET A 1 21.52 19.66 -47.03
N ALA A 2 21.86 20.46 -48.04
CA ALA A 2 23.01 21.40 -47.96
C ALA A 2 22.90 22.50 -46.87
N HIS A 3 21.67 22.90 -46.50
CA HIS A 3 21.45 23.91 -45.44
C HIS A 3 21.61 23.34 -44.01
N LEU A 4 21.45 22.03 -43.84
CA LEU A 4 21.68 21.34 -42.56
C LEU A 4 23.18 21.08 -42.32
N GLN A 5 23.93 20.83 -43.39
CA GLN A 5 25.38 20.62 -43.32
C GLN A 5 26.13 21.91 -42.96
N LYS A 6 25.70 23.08 -43.46
CA LYS A 6 26.28 24.39 -43.06
C LYS A 6 26.02 24.77 -41.60
N LEU A 7 24.88 24.37 -41.03
CA LEU A 7 24.57 24.61 -39.61
C LEU A 7 25.39 23.69 -38.69
N GLN A 8 25.67 22.47 -39.13
CA GLN A 8 26.48 21.52 -38.37
C GLN A 8 27.97 21.91 -38.32
N THR A 9 28.52 22.45 -39.41
CA THR A 9 29.92 22.92 -39.45
C THR A 9 30.15 24.22 -38.68
N GLY A 10 29.13 25.10 -38.58
CA GLY A 10 29.22 26.34 -37.82
C GLY A 10 29.27 26.11 -36.31
N LEU A 11 28.42 25.22 -35.79
CA LEU A 11 28.40 24.87 -34.36
C LEU A 11 29.67 24.12 -33.89
N THR A 12 30.33 23.38 -34.78
CA THR A 12 31.59 22.70 -34.43
C THR A 12 32.77 23.66 -34.36
N ALA A 13 32.78 24.75 -35.13
CA ALA A 13 33.86 25.73 -35.11
C ALA A 13 33.83 26.61 -33.85
N GLU A 14 32.63 27.07 -33.43
CA GLU A 14 32.47 27.85 -32.19
C GLU A 14 32.76 27.01 -30.93
N ALA A 15 32.49 25.70 -30.95
CA ALA A 15 32.81 24.80 -29.84
C ALA A 15 34.31 24.54 -29.68
N LEU A 16 35.06 24.47 -30.79
CA LEU A 16 36.52 24.27 -30.80
C LEU A 16 37.28 25.54 -30.38
N GLU A 17 36.80 26.74 -30.72
CA GLU A 17 37.41 27.99 -30.25
C GLU A 17 37.20 28.20 -28.73
N GLN A 18 36.05 27.79 -28.19
CA GLN A 18 35.79 27.87 -26.75
C GLN A 18 36.60 26.83 -25.94
N GLU A 19 36.86 25.64 -26.49
CA GLU A 19 37.77 24.65 -25.88
C GLU A 19 39.23 25.12 -25.90
N GLY A 20 39.68 25.80 -26.97
CA GLY A 20 41.03 26.34 -27.07
C GLY A 20 41.31 27.45 -26.05
N ALA A 21 40.35 28.36 -25.86
CA ALA A 21 40.45 29.44 -24.88
C ALA A 21 40.52 28.91 -23.44
N TYR A 22 39.64 27.96 -23.08
CA TYR A 22 39.61 27.36 -21.74
C TYR A 22 40.88 26.57 -21.40
N ASN A 23 41.44 25.82 -22.36
CA ASN A 23 42.65 25.05 -22.14
C ASN A 23 43.91 25.93 -21.99
N SER A 24 43.96 27.10 -22.64
CA SER A 24 45.07 28.05 -22.47
C SER A 24 45.06 28.75 -21.09
N GLU A 25 43.88 29.03 -20.55
CA GLU A 25 43.70 29.66 -19.23
C GLU A 25 44.09 28.70 -18.09
N VAL A 26 43.76 27.42 -18.24
CA VAL A 26 44.13 26.35 -17.29
C VAL A 26 45.63 26.03 -17.34
N ALA A 27 46.27 26.12 -18.52
CA ALA A 27 47.72 25.95 -18.65
C ALA A 27 48.51 27.08 -17.97
N ALA A 28 48.06 28.34 -18.11
CA ALA A 28 48.69 29.49 -17.46
C ALA A 28 48.58 29.45 -15.92
N GLN A 29 47.47 28.93 -15.38
CA GLN A 29 47.29 28.79 -13.92
C GLN A 29 48.17 27.66 -13.33
N ASN A 30 48.43 26.59 -14.09
CA ASN A 30 49.31 25.50 -13.66
C ASN A 30 50.80 25.87 -13.69
N GLU A 31 51.24 26.78 -14.58
CA GLU A 31 52.62 27.26 -14.61
C GLU A 31 52.96 28.17 -13.41
N ILE A 32 51.98 28.90 -12.89
CA ILE A 32 52.13 29.75 -11.70
C ILE A 32 52.20 28.89 -10.42
N ALA A 33 51.50 27.75 -10.38
CA ALA A 33 51.50 26.82 -9.24
C ALA A 33 52.78 25.96 -9.14
N THR A 34 53.47 25.71 -10.26
CA THR A 34 54.70 24.90 -10.27
C THR A 34 55.95 25.71 -9.86
N LYS A 35 55.99 27.02 -10.13
CA LYS A 35 57.09 27.90 -9.72
C LYS A 35 57.13 28.18 -8.21
N SER A 36 56.00 28.19 -7.52
CA SER A 36 55.93 28.43 -6.08
C SER A 36 56.36 27.24 -5.21
N VAL A 37 56.38 26.02 -5.79
CA VAL A 37 56.75 24.78 -5.08
C VAL A 37 58.25 24.48 -5.20
N SER A 38 58.94 24.99 -6.22
CA SER A 38 60.38 24.76 -6.43
C SER A 38 61.33 25.57 -5.53
N GLU A 39 60.83 26.61 -4.84
CA GLU A 39 61.66 27.45 -3.97
C GLU A 39 61.77 26.95 -2.51
N SER A 40 60.94 25.99 -2.08
CA SER A 40 60.84 25.60 -0.66
C SER A 40 61.62 24.34 -0.24
N THR A 41 62.23 23.59 -1.17
CA THR A 41 62.84 22.27 -0.87
C THR A 41 64.37 22.21 -0.96
N LYS A 42 65.05 23.36 -0.95
CA LYS A 42 66.52 23.44 -0.92
C LYS A 42 67.10 23.53 0.50
N SER A 43 66.65 22.71 1.44
CA SER A 43 67.32 22.58 2.73
C SER A 43 66.93 21.29 3.44
N THR A 44 67.64 20.20 3.17
CA THR A 44 68.15 19.22 4.16
C THR A 44 68.64 17.97 3.43
N ARG A 45 69.95 17.76 3.46
CA ARG A 45 70.64 16.59 2.92
C ARG A 45 71.60 16.07 4.00
N SER A 46 71.92 14.78 3.95
CA SER A 46 72.73 13.95 4.87
C SER A 46 71.85 13.16 5.86
N THR A 47 71.95 11.83 6.00
CA THR A 47 73.10 10.91 5.92
C THR A 47 72.59 9.51 5.52
N GLN A 48 73.35 8.76 4.71
CA GLN A 48 73.15 7.33 4.41
C GLN A 48 74.27 6.50 5.06
N SER A 49 73.94 5.34 5.63
CA SER A 49 74.90 4.24 5.81
C SER A 49 74.27 2.87 5.52
N LYS A 50 74.90 2.21 4.53
CA LYS A 50 75.00 0.78 4.17
C LYS A 50 74.28 -0.28 5.02
N ALA A 51 73.63 -1.23 4.34
CA ALA A 51 73.96 -2.67 4.42
C ALA A 51 73.36 -3.45 3.25
N THR A 52 74.10 -4.46 2.80
CA THR A 52 73.96 -5.26 1.59
C THR A 52 73.37 -6.64 1.91
N SER A 53 72.46 -7.18 1.10
CA SER A 53 72.38 -8.60 0.71
C SER A 53 71.11 -8.86 -0.11
N GLY A 54 71.26 -9.59 -1.21
CA GLY A 54 70.24 -9.70 -2.26
C GLY A 54 69.18 -10.77 -2.01
N VAL A 55 67.97 -10.53 -2.54
CA VAL A 55 66.98 -11.56 -2.86
C VAL A 55 66.09 -11.07 -4.03
N GLN A 56 66.08 -11.88 -5.11
CA GLN A 56 65.09 -12.05 -6.19
C GLN A 56 64.59 -10.81 -7.00
N GLN A 57 64.77 -10.88 -8.33
CA GLN A 57 64.12 -10.00 -9.30
C GLN A 57 62.59 -10.19 -9.25
N LEU A 58 61.89 -9.19 -8.70
CA LEU A 58 60.43 -9.08 -8.75
C LEU A 58 59.99 -8.51 -10.11
N SER A 59 58.77 -8.84 -10.53
CA SER A 59 58.24 -8.38 -11.81
C SER A 59 57.97 -6.86 -11.80
N ALA A 60 57.94 -6.23 -12.98
CA ALA A 60 57.73 -4.78 -13.10
C ALA A 60 56.38 -4.31 -12.51
N GLU A 61 55.38 -5.20 -12.48
CA GLU A 61 54.06 -4.95 -11.88
C GLU A 61 54.12 -4.98 -10.34
N GLU A 62 54.88 -5.89 -9.75
CA GLU A 62 55.08 -5.93 -8.29
C GLU A 62 55.88 -4.73 -7.78
N LEU A 63 56.80 -4.21 -8.60
CA LEU A 63 57.53 -2.96 -8.34
C LEU A 63 56.66 -1.71 -8.50
N ALA A 64 55.69 -1.73 -9.42
CA ALA A 64 54.69 -0.67 -9.58
C ALA A 64 53.71 -0.64 -8.41
N GLN A 65 53.23 -1.82 -7.98
CA GLN A 65 52.34 -1.95 -6.83
C GLN A 65 53.03 -1.52 -5.53
N ARG A 66 54.28 -1.96 -5.31
CA ARG A 66 55.09 -1.51 -4.16
C ARG A 66 55.57 -0.06 -4.24
N ARG A 67 55.48 0.60 -5.40
CA ARG A 67 55.68 2.05 -5.54
C ARG A 67 54.42 2.82 -5.15
N ILE A 68 53.24 2.31 -5.50
CA ILE A 68 51.95 2.87 -5.10
C ILE A 68 51.77 2.74 -3.58
N ASP A 69 52.10 1.58 -3.02
CA ASP A 69 51.99 1.34 -1.57
C ASP A 69 52.97 2.18 -0.75
N ARG A 70 54.19 2.43 -1.26
CA ARG A 70 55.15 3.33 -0.59
C ARG A 70 54.79 4.81 -0.70
N HIS A 71 54.18 5.25 -1.80
CA HIS A 71 53.72 6.65 -1.93
C HIS A 71 52.45 6.95 -1.14
N ALA A 72 51.69 5.93 -0.70
CA ALA A 72 50.53 6.11 0.16
C ALA A 72 50.91 6.39 1.64
N GLU A 73 52.13 6.02 2.06
CA GLU A 73 52.60 6.26 3.43
C GLU A 73 53.28 7.63 3.61
N GLU A 74 53.73 8.31 2.54
CA GLU A 74 54.50 9.56 2.65
C GLU A 74 53.70 10.86 2.52
N ASP A 75 52.46 10.85 2.01
CA ASP A 75 51.64 12.08 1.94
C ASP A 75 50.32 11.93 2.70
N GLY A 76 49.98 12.94 3.51
CA GLY A 76 48.94 12.95 4.55
C GLY A 76 47.49 12.64 4.15
N LEU A 77 47.23 12.03 2.99
CA LEU A 77 45.92 11.56 2.53
C LEU A 77 45.26 10.61 3.52
N SER A 78 45.95 9.60 4.05
CA SER A 78 45.32 8.60 4.93
C SER A 78 44.80 9.17 6.26
N ARG A 79 45.31 10.33 6.68
CA ARG A 79 44.86 11.04 7.91
C ARG A 79 43.70 12.00 7.66
N MET A 80 43.38 12.32 6.41
CA MET A 80 42.29 13.22 6.06
C MET A 80 40.93 12.51 6.17
N PRO A 81 39.84 13.22 6.52
CA PRO A 81 38.49 12.69 6.42
C PRO A 81 38.19 12.14 5.01
N ARG A 82 37.45 11.02 4.90
CA ARG A 82 37.19 10.33 3.62
C ARG A 82 36.61 11.21 2.51
N ASN A 83 35.80 12.21 2.87
CA ASN A 83 35.26 13.19 1.94
C ASN A 83 36.34 14.11 1.35
N VAL A 84 37.39 14.42 2.10
CA VAL A 84 38.54 15.21 1.63
C VAL A 84 39.48 14.35 0.79
N GLN A 85 39.70 13.09 1.18
CA GLN A 85 40.46 12.12 0.38
C GLN A 85 39.87 11.95 -1.02
N ALA A 86 38.53 11.92 -1.14
CA ALA A 86 37.85 11.76 -2.42
C ALA A 86 38.16 12.87 -3.45
N TYR A 87 38.59 14.07 -3.04
CA TYR A 87 39.01 15.13 -3.96
C TYR A 87 40.35 14.85 -4.64
N TYR A 88 41.21 14.07 -3.99
CA TYR A 88 42.55 13.73 -4.48
C TYR A 88 42.59 12.37 -5.20
N LEU A 89 41.53 11.57 -5.09
CA LEU A 89 41.42 10.28 -5.76
C LEU A 89 40.80 10.45 -7.15
N GLN A 90 41.40 9.80 -8.15
CA GLN A 90 40.81 9.76 -9.49
C GLN A 90 39.53 8.92 -9.48
N PRO A 91 38.44 9.40 -10.13
CA PRO A 91 37.19 8.65 -10.18
C PRO A 91 37.37 7.37 -10.99
N LEU A 92 36.95 6.23 -10.43
CA LEU A 92 36.95 4.95 -11.13
C LEU A 92 36.03 5.06 -12.35
N ARG A 93 36.62 5.06 -13.55
CA ARG A 93 35.91 5.05 -14.83
C ARG A 93 36.41 3.88 -15.66
N ARG A 94 35.49 3.18 -16.31
CA ARG A 94 35.79 2.08 -17.25
C ARG A 94 35.54 2.57 -18.67
N VAL A 95 36.47 2.28 -19.58
CA VAL A 95 36.36 2.63 -20.99
C VAL A 95 35.69 1.47 -21.73
N ALA A 96 34.81 1.79 -22.68
CA ALA A 96 34.15 0.80 -23.54
C ALA A 96 35.12 0.32 -24.63
N GLU A 97 35.14 -0.98 -24.93
CA GLU A 97 36.04 -1.58 -25.91
C GLU A 97 35.49 -1.49 -27.34
N TYR A 98 34.19 -1.73 -27.52
CA TYR A 98 33.50 -1.77 -28.81
C TYR A 98 32.47 -0.63 -28.96
N GLY A 99 32.03 -0.04 -27.84
CA GLY A 99 31.13 1.11 -27.81
C GLY A 99 29.68 0.80 -28.12
N ILE A 100 29.26 -0.47 -28.07
CA ILE A 100 27.92 -0.95 -28.39
C ILE A 100 26.99 -0.70 -27.20
N PRO A 101 25.83 -0.02 -27.37
CA PRO A 101 24.91 0.22 -26.26
C PRO A 101 24.21 -1.07 -25.83
N SER A 102 24.37 -1.45 -24.56
CA SER A 102 23.74 -2.64 -23.97
C SER A 102 22.51 -2.29 -23.14
N CYS A 103 22.51 -1.13 -22.47
CA CYS A 103 21.37 -0.70 -21.66
C CYS A 103 21.28 0.82 -21.53
N ASP A 104 20.07 1.37 -21.66
CA ASP A 104 19.75 2.77 -21.48
C ASP A 104 18.86 2.92 -20.25
N LEU A 105 19.41 3.53 -19.21
CA LEU A 105 18.74 3.82 -17.95
C LEU A 105 18.27 5.26 -17.89
N GLN A 106 16.96 5.47 -17.96
CA GLN A 106 16.32 6.77 -17.80
C GLN A 106 15.83 6.97 -16.37
N LEU A 107 16.36 8.00 -15.72
CA LEU A 107 15.96 8.43 -14.38
C LEU A 107 15.08 9.68 -14.49
N ARG A 108 14.00 9.73 -13.73
CA ARG A 108 13.06 10.86 -13.68
C ARG A 108 12.76 11.30 -12.25
N SER A 109 12.75 12.60 -12.00
CA SER A 109 12.29 13.15 -10.71
C SER A 109 11.77 14.57 -10.87
N TYR A 110 10.93 14.99 -9.91
CA TYR A 110 10.50 16.38 -9.76
C TYR A 110 11.55 17.23 -9.02
N SER A 111 12.44 16.59 -8.25
CA SER A 111 13.50 17.27 -7.51
C SER A 111 14.88 16.92 -8.09
N ILE A 112 15.75 17.92 -8.16
CA ILE A 112 17.09 17.77 -8.76
C ILE A 112 18.02 16.98 -7.83
N ARG A 113 18.01 17.28 -6.53
CA ARG A 113 18.98 16.72 -5.58
C ARG A 113 18.88 15.19 -5.46
N PRO A 114 17.68 14.57 -5.29
CA PRO A 114 17.57 13.12 -5.26
C PRO A 114 17.94 12.48 -6.60
N LEU A 115 17.63 13.16 -7.71
CA LEU A 115 17.94 12.68 -9.06
C LEU A 115 19.45 12.62 -9.28
N GLU A 116 20.18 13.68 -8.95
CA GLU A 116 21.64 13.75 -9.12
C GLU A 116 22.36 12.77 -8.19
N PHE A 117 21.94 12.70 -6.93
CA PHE A 117 22.48 11.72 -5.98
C PHE A 117 22.31 10.29 -6.47
N PHE A 118 21.10 9.94 -6.94
CA PHE A 118 20.83 8.58 -7.41
C PHE A 118 21.52 8.27 -8.75
N CYS A 119 21.76 9.27 -9.60
CA CYS A 119 22.59 9.11 -10.80
C CYS A 119 24.03 8.75 -10.45
N ASP A 120 24.63 9.47 -9.48
CA ASP A 120 26.00 9.19 -9.02
C ASP A 120 26.10 7.80 -8.38
N PHE A 121 25.12 7.43 -7.55
CA PHE A 121 25.01 6.09 -6.99
C PHE A 121 24.95 5.01 -8.08
N ALA A 122 24.10 5.20 -9.10
CA ALA A 122 23.94 4.24 -10.19
C ALA A 122 25.22 4.04 -11.02
N LEU A 123 25.94 5.13 -11.30
CA LEU A 123 27.22 5.09 -11.99
C LEU A 123 28.29 4.36 -11.17
N ARG A 124 28.41 4.65 -9.87
CA ARG A 124 29.38 3.97 -8.99
C ARG A 124 29.10 2.47 -8.91
N ALA A 125 27.83 2.08 -8.80
CA ALA A 125 27.43 0.68 -8.80
C ALA A 125 27.81 -0.02 -10.11
N ALA A 126 27.65 0.65 -11.25
CA ALA A 126 28.04 0.11 -12.56
C ALA A 126 29.56 -0.10 -12.64
N TYR A 127 30.35 0.90 -12.26
CA TYR A 127 31.82 0.81 -12.30
C TYR A 127 32.38 -0.26 -11.36
N TYR A 128 31.73 -0.48 -10.21
CA TYR A 128 32.10 -1.55 -9.29
C TYR A 128 31.89 -2.95 -9.90
N LEU A 129 30.81 -3.13 -10.68
CA LEU A 129 30.53 -4.37 -11.40
C LEU A 129 31.33 -4.51 -12.71
N GLY A 130 32.29 -3.61 -12.97
CA GLY A 130 33.12 -3.63 -14.17
C GLY A 130 32.40 -3.16 -15.44
N LEU A 131 31.21 -2.58 -15.34
CA LEU A 131 30.43 -2.14 -16.50
C LEU A 131 30.94 -0.78 -17.03
N PRO A 132 31.16 -0.62 -18.35
CA PRO A 132 31.45 0.66 -18.98
C PRO A 132 30.19 1.54 -19.01
N ALA A 133 30.05 2.43 -18.03
CA ALA A 133 28.92 3.35 -17.94
C ALA A 133 29.27 4.76 -18.45
N TYR A 134 28.34 5.37 -19.17
CA TYR A 134 28.41 6.72 -19.69
C TYR A 134 27.21 7.55 -19.21
N GLY A 135 27.45 8.73 -18.68
CA GLY A 135 26.41 9.61 -18.15
C GLY A 135 26.83 10.33 -16.86
N PRO A 136 25.93 11.09 -16.22
CA PRO A 136 24.50 11.22 -16.50
C PRO A 136 24.20 12.34 -17.52
N VAL A 137 23.64 11.99 -18.67
CA VAL A 137 23.28 12.96 -19.72
C VAL A 137 21.93 13.61 -19.41
N PRO A 138 21.81 14.95 -19.36
CA PRO A 138 20.53 15.61 -19.15
C PRO A 138 19.62 15.43 -20.36
N LEU A 139 18.45 14.85 -20.13
CA LEU A 139 17.39 14.75 -21.14
C LEU A 139 16.42 15.94 -21.05
N PRO A 140 15.70 16.28 -22.14
CA PRO A 140 14.69 17.34 -22.12
C PRO A 140 13.68 17.18 -20.97
N LYS A 141 13.42 18.28 -20.27
CA LYS A 141 12.44 18.33 -19.17
C LYS A 141 11.02 18.24 -19.73
N ILE A 142 10.15 17.51 -19.04
CA ILE A 142 8.72 17.46 -19.35
C ILE A 142 8.02 18.49 -18.47
N ILE A 143 7.27 19.42 -19.07
CA ILE A 143 6.50 20.43 -18.35
C ILE A 143 5.02 20.14 -18.57
N GLU A 144 4.34 19.75 -17.51
CA GLU A 144 2.89 19.57 -17.50
C GLU A 144 2.27 20.76 -16.77
N ARG A 145 1.26 21.39 -17.37
CA ARG A 145 0.58 22.56 -16.80
C ARG A 145 -0.88 22.22 -16.53
N TRP A 146 -1.36 22.62 -15.36
CA TRP A 146 -2.78 22.52 -15.01
C TRP A 146 -3.28 23.82 -14.41
N THR A 147 -4.52 24.16 -14.73
CA THR A 147 -5.20 25.33 -14.21
C THR A 147 -6.26 24.87 -13.23
N VAL A 148 -6.16 25.32 -11.98
CA VAL A 148 -7.05 24.94 -10.89
C VAL A 148 -7.75 26.19 -10.35
N PRO A 149 -9.07 26.16 -10.10
CA PRO A 149 -9.75 27.27 -9.45
C PRO A 149 -9.24 27.43 -8.01
N LYS A 150 -8.90 28.66 -7.63
CA LYS A 150 -8.38 29.03 -6.29
C LYS A 150 -9.39 28.79 -5.16
N SER A 151 -10.68 28.74 -5.48
CA SER A 151 -11.76 28.53 -4.52
C SER A 151 -12.89 27.69 -5.14
N ASN A 152 -13.74 27.11 -4.28
CA ASN A 152 -14.92 26.35 -4.70
C ASN A 152 -15.96 27.21 -5.44
N PHE A 153 -15.86 28.54 -5.37
CA PHE A 153 -16.76 29.44 -6.09
C PHE A 153 -16.18 29.73 -7.47
N ILE A 154 -16.86 29.24 -8.51
CA ILE A 154 -16.47 29.32 -9.92
C ILE A 154 -16.63 30.77 -10.42
N PHE A 155 -15.72 31.65 -10.02
CA PHE A 155 -15.52 32.92 -10.70
C PHE A 155 -14.35 32.78 -11.67
N LYS A 156 -14.58 33.09 -12.95
CA LYS A 156 -13.60 32.98 -14.05
C LYS A 156 -12.29 33.75 -13.80
N LYS A 157 -12.25 34.65 -12.81
CA LYS A 157 -11.10 35.48 -12.43
C LYS A 157 -10.24 34.90 -11.29
N SER A 158 -10.57 33.74 -10.72
CA SER A 158 -9.77 33.09 -9.66
C SER A 158 -9.23 31.72 -10.10
N GLN A 159 -8.42 31.71 -11.16
CA GLN A 159 -7.71 30.51 -11.64
C GLN A 159 -6.21 30.63 -11.30
N GLU A 160 -5.64 29.58 -10.73
CA GLU A 160 -4.21 29.43 -10.48
C GLU A 160 -3.62 28.42 -11.47
N ASN A 161 -2.51 28.78 -12.09
CA ASN A 161 -1.76 27.90 -12.97
C ASN A 161 -0.65 27.26 -12.17
N PHE A 162 -0.58 25.94 -12.23
CA PHE A 162 0.49 25.15 -11.67
C PHE A 162 1.27 24.48 -12.79
N GLU A 163 2.57 24.36 -12.62
CA GLU A 163 3.42 23.59 -13.50
C GLU A 163 4.16 22.51 -12.73
N ARG A 164 4.21 21.31 -13.32
CA ARG A 164 5.06 20.22 -12.87
C ARG A 164 6.15 20.00 -13.88
N ILE A 165 7.37 20.26 -13.43
CA ILE A 165 8.57 20.05 -14.23
C ILE A 165 9.17 18.71 -13.82
N THR A 166 9.12 17.73 -14.71
CA THR A 166 9.83 16.46 -14.54
C THR A 166 11.19 16.57 -15.21
N ARG A 167 12.25 16.49 -14.41
CA ARG A 167 13.64 16.46 -14.91
C ARG A 167 14.05 15.01 -15.15
N ARG A 168 14.84 14.81 -16.21
CA ARG A 168 15.28 13.47 -16.63
C ARG A 168 16.79 13.41 -16.83
N ARG A 169 17.37 12.25 -16.56
CA ARG A 169 18.78 11.92 -16.80
C ARG A 169 18.87 10.56 -17.49
N LEU A 170 19.82 10.40 -18.40
CA LEU A 170 20.14 9.14 -19.05
C LEU A 170 21.52 8.66 -18.60
N ILE A 171 21.61 7.40 -18.19
CA ILE A 171 22.85 6.66 -18.02
C ILE A 171 22.83 5.54 -19.03
N GLN A 172 23.87 5.44 -19.86
CA GLN A 172 24.00 4.42 -20.89
C GLN A 172 25.14 3.49 -20.52
N ILE A 173 24.89 2.19 -20.54
CA ILE A 173 25.93 1.16 -20.44
C ILE A 173 26.29 0.71 -21.84
N LYS A 174 27.60 0.62 -22.09
CA LYS A 174 28.16 0.10 -23.33
C LYS A 174 28.92 -1.18 -23.06
N ASP A 175 28.89 -2.13 -24.00
CA ASP A 175 29.62 -3.41 -23.96
C ASP A 175 29.39 -4.22 -22.66
N GLY A 176 28.24 -4.05 -22.02
CA GLY A 176 27.88 -4.76 -20.80
C GLY A 176 27.33 -6.15 -21.10
N ASN A 177 27.80 -7.16 -20.37
CA ASN A 177 27.18 -8.49 -20.38
C ASN A 177 25.72 -8.38 -19.86
N PRO A 178 24.73 -8.98 -20.55
CA PRO A 178 23.32 -8.87 -20.18
C PRO A 178 23.04 -9.33 -18.75
N GLU A 179 23.67 -10.40 -18.27
CA GLU A 179 23.47 -10.91 -16.90
C GLU A 179 23.96 -9.91 -15.85
N THR A 180 25.16 -9.33 -16.06
CA THR A 180 25.72 -8.32 -15.15
C THR A 180 24.89 -7.04 -15.15
N VAL A 181 24.35 -6.66 -16.31
CA VAL A 181 23.43 -5.52 -16.43
C VAL A 181 22.12 -5.78 -15.68
N GLN A 182 21.55 -6.99 -15.76
CA GLN A 182 20.36 -7.37 -15.00
C GLN A 182 20.62 -7.35 -13.49
N ILE A 183 21.76 -7.87 -13.03
CA ILE A 183 22.18 -7.80 -11.61
C ILE A 183 22.32 -6.34 -11.16
N TRP A 184 22.94 -5.49 -11.98
CA TRP A 184 23.06 -4.06 -11.71
C TRP A 184 21.69 -3.39 -11.59
N LEU A 185 20.77 -3.64 -12.52
CA LEU A 185 19.41 -3.08 -12.47
C LEU A 185 18.63 -3.56 -11.24
N ALA A 186 18.75 -4.84 -10.87
CA ALA A 186 18.14 -5.39 -9.67
C ALA A 186 18.70 -4.71 -8.40
N PHE A 187 20.00 -4.44 -8.36
CA PHE A 187 20.64 -3.71 -7.28
C PHE A 187 20.12 -2.25 -7.17
N LEU A 188 19.96 -1.56 -8.30
CA LEU A 188 19.39 -0.21 -8.33
C LEU A 188 17.92 -0.19 -7.87
N GLN A 189 17.13 -1.19 -8.24
CA GLN A 189 15.73 -1.29 -7.81
C GLN A 189 15.63 -1.49 -6.29
N LYS A 190 16.49 -2.32 -5.70
CA LYS A 190 16.53 -2.55 -4.25
C LYS A 190 16.89 -1.29 -3.46
N HIS A 191 17.80 -0.46 -4.00
CA HIS A 191 18.30 0.74 -3.34
C HIS A 191 17.69 2.04 -3.89
N GLN A 192 16.52 1.96 -4.53
CA GLN A 192 15.91 3.10 -5.20
C GLN A 192 15.58 4.24 -4.23
N GLN A 193 16.12 5.43 -4.51
CA GLN A 193 15.87 6.63 -3.70
C GLN A 193 14.42 7.11 -3.87
N ALA A 194 13.80 7.54 -2.76
CA ALA A 194 12.46 8.12 -2.78
C ALA A 194 12.37 9.30 -3.76
N ALA A 195 11.25 9.38 -4.49
CA ALA A 195 10.96 10.38 -5.52
C ALA A 195 11.77 10.30 -6.84
N VAL A 196 12.57 9.25 -7.06
CA VAL A 196 13.22 8.98 -8.36
C VAL A 196 12.53 7.78 -9.02
N GLY A 197 12.09 7.93 -10.28
CA GLY A 197 11.56 6.84 -11.09
C GLY A 197 12.60 6.30 -12.08
N LEU A 198 12.59 4.99 -12.30
CA LEU A 198 13.49 4.26 -13.19
C LEU A 198 12.76 3.77 -14.44
N LYS A 199 13.38 3.86 -15.61
CA LYS A 199 12.98 3.14 -16.83
C LYS A 199 14.26 2.65 -17.53
N ALA A 200 14.41 1.34 -17.68
CA ALA A 200 15.55 0.74 -18.39
C ALA A 200 15.08 0.15 -19.73
N ASN A 201 15.84 0.39 -20.80
CA ASN A 201 15.75 -0.35 -22.05
C ASN A 201 17.00 -1.22 -22.15
N ILE A 202 16.85 -2.53 -22.33
CA ILE A 202 17.95 -3.50 -22.39
C ILE A 202 17.99 -4.08 -23.80
N TRP A 203 19.19 -4.20 -24.37
CA TRP A 203 19.43 -4.89 -25.62
C TRP A 203 20.17 -6.20 -25.33
N GLU A 204 19.58 -7.31 -25.76
CA GLU A 204 20.17 -8.63 -25.65
C GLU A 204 20.56 -9.13 -27.04
N PHE A 205 21.74 -9.72 -27.16
CA PHE A 205 22.21 -10.34 -28.39
C PHE A 205 21.93 -11.83 -28.33
N SER A 206 21.06 -12.30 -29.20
CA SER A 206 20.83 -13.72 -29.44
C SER A 206 21.33 -14.10 -30.84
N GLY A 207 21.71 -15.36 -31.02
CA GLY A 207 22.12 -15.88 -32.33
C GLY A 207 21.00 -15.73 -33.36
N ILE A 208 21.34 -15.60 -34.64
CA ILE A 208 20.38 -15.36 -35.75
C ILE A 208 19.31 -16.49 -35.82
N ASP A 209 19.64 -17.70 -35.39
CA ASP A 209 18.72 -18.85 -35.35
C ASP A 209 17.95 -19.00 -34.02
N VAL A 210 18.14 -18.13 -33.02
CA VAL A 210 17.40 -18.22 -31.75
C VAL A 210 15.90 -17.92 -31.94
N ALA A 211 15.51 -17.19 -32.98
CA ALA A 211 14.10 -17.06 -33.35
C ALA A 211 13.50 -18.40 -33.84
N LYS A 212 14.29 -19.26 -34.50
CA LYS A 212 13.87 -20.61 -34.89
C LYS A 212 13.92 -21.58 -33.71
N GLU A 213 14.90 -21.45 -32.81
CA GLU A 213 14.97 -22.26 -31.59
C GLU A 213 13.86 -21.89 -30.61
N LEU A 214 13.53 -20.60 -30.44
CA LEU A 214 12.36 -20.16 -29.68
C LEU A 214 11.06 -20.58 -30.35
N ALA A 215 10.97 -20.57 -31.68
CA ALA A 215 9.81 -21.08 -32.41
C ALA A 215 9.66 -22.60 -32.25
N ALA A 216 10.75 -23.36 -32.34
CA ALA A 216 10.78 -24.80 -32.13
C ALA A 216 10.49 -25.17 -30.66
N ALA A 217 11.05 -24.43 -29.69
CA ALA A 217 10.74 -24.56 -28.28
C ALA A 217 9.29 -24.14 -27.98
N LEU A 218 8.74 -23.16 -28.71
CA LEU A 218 7.31 -22.86 -28.66
C LEU A 218 6.48 -24.01 -29.22
N GLU A 219 6.87 -24.63 -30.34
CA GLU A 219 6.22 -25.78 -30.96
C GLU A 219 6.23 -27.02 -30.06
N GLU A 220 7.34 -27.23 -29.34
CA GLU A 220 7.53 -28.32 -28.39
C GLU A 220 6.78 -28.05 -27.06
N ALA A 221 6.67 -26.78 -26.65
CA ALA A 221 5.82 -26.35 -25.56
C ALA A 221 4.34 -26.19 -25.97
N GLN A 222 4.02 -26.18 -27.26
CA GLN A 222 2.68 -25.98 -27.82
C GLN A 222 1.68 -27.03 -27.35
N PRO A 223 1.99 -28.35 -27.27
CA PRO A 223 1.03 -29.31 -26.71
C PRO A 223 0.78 -29.11 -25.21
N LEU A 224 1.75 -28.57 -24.45
CA LEU A 224 1.56 -28.21 -23.05
C LEU A 224 0.72 -26.93 -22.90
N ILE A 225 0.99 -25.92 -23.72
CA ILE A 225 0.24 -24.67 -23.79
C ILE A 225 -1.19 -24.91 -24.30
N ASP A 226 -1.38 -25.76 -25.32
CA ASP A 226 -2.69 -26.16 -25.87
C ASP A 226 -3.46 -27.04 -24.90
N SER A 227 -2.79 -27.90 -24.12
CA SER A 227 -3.45 -28.64 -23.04
C SER A 227 -3.95 -27.70 -21.94
N GLN A 228 -3.19 -26.64 -21.61
CA GLN A 228 -3.65 -25.57 -20.72
C GLN A 228 -4.71 -24.67 -21.36
N ALA A 229 -4.62 -24.39 -22.66
CA ALA A 229 -5.52 -23.51 -23.40
C ALA A 229 -6.88 -24.16 -23.70
N ARG A 230 -6.93 -25.49 -23.85
CA ARG A 230 -8.20 -26.25 -24.02
C ARG A 230 -9.08 -26.22 -22.77
N PHE A 231 -8.51 -26.04 -21.58
CA PHE A 231 -9.29 -25.79 -20.36
C PHE A 231 -9.64 -24.32 -20.14
N LEU A 232 -9.05 -23.39 -20.91
CA LEU A 232 -9.26 -21.94 -20.81
C LEU A 232 -10.13 -21.35 -21.95
N SER A 233 -10.39 -22.10 -23.01
CA SER A 233 -11.18 -21.61 -24.16
C SER A 233 -12.49 -22.39 -24.35
N GLN A 234 -13.52 -21.98 -23.60
CA GLN A 234 -14.85 -21.86 -24.21
C GLN A 234 -15.15 -20.38 -24.35
N ASN A 235 -14.66 -19.79 -25.44
CA ASN A 235 -15.43 -18.86 -26.26
C ASN A 235 -14.71 -18.64 -27.59
N LYS A 236 -15.27 -19.27 -28.63
CA LYS A 236 -15.12 -19.04 -30.07
C LYS A 236 -14.02 -18.05 -30.49
N GLU A 237 -12.96 -18.60 -31.08
CA GLU A 237 -12.15 -17.87 -32.05
C GLU A 237 -12.98 -17.57 -33.30
N PHE A 238 -13.01 -16.30 -33.69
CA PHE A 238 -13.50 -15.85 -34.99
C PHE A 238 -12.44 -16.20 -36.04
N ALA A 239 -12.80 -17.16 -36.89
CA ALA A 239 -12.07 -17.50 -38.09
C ALA A 239 -12.30 -16.43 -39.18
N THR A 240 -11.16 -16.03 -39.77
CA THR A 240 -10.93 -15.65 -41.16
C THR A 240 -11.71 -14.48 -41.78
N VAL A 241 -10.91 -13.57 -42.35
CA VAL A 241 -11.26 -12.41 -43.19
C VAL A 241 -12.25 -12.74 -44.32
N GLU A 242 -12.35 -14.00 -44.74
CA GLU A 242 -13.26 -14.47 -45.80
C GLU A 242 -14.76 -14.37 -45.44
N LYS A 243 -15.14 -14.50 -44.16
CA LYS A 243 -16.55 -14.33 -43.75
C LYS A 243 -17.00 -12.88 -43.69
N VAL A 244 -16.06 -11.93 -43.64
CA VAL A 244 -16.37 -10.49 -43.67
C VAL A 244 -16.79 -10.07 -45.08
N ASP A 245 -16.16 -10.63 -46.12
CA ASP A 245 -16.55 -10.40 -47.52
C ASP A 245 -17.90 -11.06 -47.86
N GLU A 246 -18.21 -12.24 -47.33
CA GLU A 246 -19.55 -12.85 -47.50
C GLU A 246 -20.67 -12.05 -46.82
N VAL A 247 -20.40 -11.47 -45.65
CA VAL A 247 -21.38 -10.63 -44.93
C VAL A 247 -21.58 -9.29 -45.63
N LEU A 248 -20.53 -8.69 -46.19
CA LEU A 248 -20.60 -7.48 -47.00
C LEU A 248 -21.35 -7.68 -48.33
N GLN A 249 -21.33 -8.90 -48.90
CA GLN A 249 -22.04 -9.24 -50.13
C GLN A 249 -23.48 -9.73 -49.91
N SER A 250 -23.92 -9.93 -48.67
CA SER A 250 -25.28 -10.38 -48.35
C SER A 250 -26.35 -9.32 -48.66
N GLU A 251 -27.51 -9.71 -49.19
CA GLU A 251 -28.59 -8.79 -49.62
C GLU A 251 -29.12 -7.87 -48.49
N LYS A 252 -28.97 -8.29 -47.23
CA LYS A 252 -29.30 -7.47 -46.05
C LYS A 252 -28.39 -6.25 -45.88
N TYR A 253 -27.14 -6.29 -46.34
CA TYR A 253 -26.19 -5.18 -46.27
C TYR A 253 -26.35 -4.19 -47.44
N ARG A 254 -26.75 -4.68 -48.63
CA ARG A 254 -27.07 -3.83 -49.80
C ARG A 254 -28.25 -2.88 -49.59
N LEU A 255 -29.20 -3.24 -48.72
CA LEU A 255 -30.36 -2.40 -48.40
C LEU A 255 -30.05 -1.28 -47.40
N VAL A 256 -29.06 -1.47 -46.53
CA VAL A 256 -28.68 -0.49 -45.49
C VAL A 256 -27.65 0.53 -46.02
N GLY A 257 -26.86 0.18 -47.03
CA GLY A 257 -25.89 1.07 -47.68
C GLY A 257 -26.47 2.08 -48.69
N ALA A 258 -27.79 2.08 -48.94
CA ALA A 258 -28.43 2.95 -49.94
C ALA A 258 -28.95 4.28 -49.39
N GLN A 259 -28.79 4.55 -48.10
CA GLN A 259 -29.13 5.85 -47.50
C GLN A 259 -27.93 6.35 -46.72
N TYR A 260 -27.15 7.21 -47.35
CA TYR A 260 -26.40 8.35 -46.78
C TYR A 260 -25.30 8.74 -47.79
N SER A 261 -25.74 9.38 -48.88
CA SER A 261 -24.88 10.11 -49.80
C SER A 261 -24.35 11.35 -49.09
N TYR A 262 -23.07 11.38 -48.74
CA TYR A 262 -22.36 12.60 -48.38
C TYR A 262 -22.16 13.46 -49.66
N LYS A 263 -22.86 14.60 -49.74
CA LYS A 263 -22.52 15.68 -50.67
C LYS A 263 -21.60 16.66 -49.96
N GLU A 264 -20.39 16.82 -50.49
CA GLU A 264 -19.49 17.91 -50.16
C GLU A 264 -20.11 19.26 -50.53
N VAL A 265 -20.03 20.25 -49.64
CA VAL A 265 -20.21 21.66 -49.99
C VAL A 265 -19.18 22.52 -49.24
N LYS A 266 -18.45 23.31 -50.03
CA LYS A 266 -17.38 24.25 -49.66
C LYS A 266 -17.90 25.45 -48.86
N LEU A 267 -17.06 25.97 -47.95
CA LEU A 267 -17.24 27.27 -47.30
C LEU A 267 -16.80 28.43 -48.22
N SER A 268 -17.62 29.49 -48.31
CA SER A 268 -17.19 30.84 -48.67
C SER A 268 -18.08 31.94 -48.07
N SER A 269 -17.44 32.81 -47.29
CA SER A 269 -17.57 34.28 -47.10
C SER A 269 -18.89 35.07 -47.27
N SER A 270 -18.98 36.10 -46.41
CA SER A 270 -19.75 37.37 -46.46
C SER A 270 -21.27 37.26 -46.18
N GLY A 271 -21.98 38.18 -45.52
CA GLY A 271 -21.69 39.45 -44.87
C GLY A 271 -22.98 40.03 -44.25
N SER A 272 -22.82 41.03 -43.35
CA SER A 272 -23.73 42.15 -43.00
C SER A 272 -25.23 41.93 -42.61
N ALA A 273 -25.51 42.12 -41.31
CA ALA A 273 -26.43 43.08 -40.61
C ALA A 273 -27.74 43.63 -41.28
N PRO A 274 -28.67 44.33 -40.58
CA PRO A 274 -28.92 44.53 -39.12
C PRO A 274 -30.43 44.49 -38.65
N VAL A 275 -30.61 44.47 -37.31
CA VAL A 275 -31.54 45.26 -36.45
C VAL A 275 -33.07 45.23 -36.72
N GLN A 276 -33.86 44.88 -35.67
CA GLN A 276 -34.84 45.81 -35.02
C GLN A 276 -35.47 45.19 -33.74
N ARG A 277 -35.46 45.97 -32.65
CA ARG A 277 -36.34 45.87 -31.47
C ARG A 277 -37.36 47.02 -31.57
N PRO A 278 -38.56 46.89 -30.97
CA PRO A 278 -38.85 47.55 -29.69
C PRO A 278 -39.81 46.68 -28.82
N ALA A 279 -40.28 46.96 -27.61
CA ALA A 279 -40.21 48.03 -26.60
C ALA A 279 -40.60 47.35 -25.25
N SER A 280 -39.90 47.62 -24.15
CA SER A 280 -40.34 48.47 -23.03
C SER A 280 -41.71 48.15 -22.42
N CYS A 281 -41.71 47.54 -21.23
CA CYS A 281 -42.62 47.91 -20.13
C CYS A 281 -41.84 47.84 -18.80
N ARG A 282 -41.91 48.93 -18.04
CA ARG A 282 -41.30 49.16 -16.73
C ARG A 282 -42.44 49.42 -15.73
N VAL A 283 -42.13 49.21 -14.44
CA VAL A 283 -42.89 49.60 -13.22
C VAL A 283 -43.87 48.51 -12.76
N SER A 284 -43.91 48.06 -11.49
CA SER A 284 -43.55 48.65 -10.20
C SER A 284 -43.04 47.62 -9.19
N LYS A 285 -42.22 48.10 -8.25
CA LYS A 285 -41.88 47.44 -6.98
C LYS A 285 -43.09 47.47 -6.06
N GLN A 286 -43.51 46.33 -5.52
CA GLN A 286 -44.05 46.25 -4.17
C GLN A 286 -43.55 44.96 -3.51
N ALA A 287 -42.70 45.15 -2.50
CA ALA A 287 -42.28 44.13 -1.57
C ALA A 287 -43.40 43.92 -0.54
N LYS A 288 -43.89 42.69 -0.40
CA LYS A 288 -44.43 42.19 0.86
C LYS A 288 -43.95 40.75 1.07
N ASN A 289 -43.22 40.61 2.16
CA ASN A 289 -42.70 39.38 2.73
C ASN A 289 -43.79 38.32 2.83
N THR A 290 -43.60 37.20 2.14
CA THR A 290 -44.12 35.91 2.58
C THR A 290 -43.00 34.89 2.41
N SER A 291 -42.51 34.41 3.54
CA SER A 291 -41.55 33.33 3.68
C SER A 291 -42.14 32.04 3.13
N SER A 292 -41.86 31.73 1.86
CA SER A 292 -42.12 30.40 1.29
C SER A 292 -40.80 29.67 1.09
N THR A 293 -40.47 28.89 2.11
CA THR A 293 -39.41 27.89 2.12
C THR A 293 -39.52 26.98 0.89
N THR A 294 -38.75 27.28 -0.14
CA THR A 294 -38.50 26.37 -1.26
C THR A 294 -37.20 25.63 -0.96
N SER A 295 -37.27 24.68 -0.03
CA SER A 295 -36.24 23.65 0.18
C SER A 295 -36.81 22.29 -0.21
N SER A 296 -37.26 22.16 -1.45
CA SER A 296 -37.57 20.87 -2.05
C SER A 296 -36.38 20.36 -2.86
N GLN A 297 -35.28 20.02 -2.18
CA GLN A 297 -34.27 19.06 -2.65
C GLN A 297 -33.18 18.88 -1.57
N ALA A 298 -33.36 17.89 -0.70
CA ALA A 298 -32.33 17.08 -0.01
C ALA A 298 -32.85 16.48 1.32
N ALA A 299 -33.99 15.78 1.29
CA ALA A 299 -34.30 14.80 2.34
C ALA A 299 -33.71 13.43 1.92
N LYS A 300 -32.38 13.30 1.89
CA LYS A 300 -31.75 11.97 1.88
C LYS A 300 -32.03 11.35 3.25
N GLN A 301 -32.87 10.31 3.29
CA GLN A 301 -33.15 9.53 4.49
C GLN A 301 -31.84 8.98 5.08
N ASN A 302 -31.32 9.64 6.12
CA ASN A 302 -30.08 9.29 6.80
C ASN A 302 -30.28 8.14 7.80
N ASN A 303 -30.77 6.99 7.35
CA ASN A 303 -30.81 5.81 8.22
C ASN A 303 -29.40 5.22 8.29
N LYS A 304 -28.70 5.47 9.40
CA LYS A 304 -27.35 4.96 9.64
C LYS A 304 -27.38 3.44 9.76
N VAL A 305 -26.51 2.75 9.02
CA VAL A 305 -26.36 1.30 9.07
C VAL A 305 -24.91 0.99 9.40
N ILE A 306 -24.69 0.36 10.55
CA ILE A 306 -23.37 -0.03 11.02
C ILE A 306 -23.22 -1.54 10.84
N PHE A 307 -22.19 -1.95 10.12
CA PHE A 307 -21.84 -3.36 9.94
C PHE A 307 -20.44 -3.63 10.49
N SER A 308 -20.29 -4.68 11.30
CA SER A 308 -18.98 -5.17 11.74
C SER A 308 -18.94 -6.68 11.78
N GLY A 309 -17.77 -7.25 11.48
CA GLY A 309 -17.57 -8.70 11.40
C GLY A 309 -16.45 -9.18 12.32
N ILE A 310 -16.63 -10.34 12.96
CA ILE A 310 -15.61 -11.00 13.78
C ILE A 310 -15.44 -12.47 13.41
N GLN A 311 -14.19 -12.92 13.25
CA GLN A 311 -13.91 -14.33 12.90
C GLN A 311 -14.19 -15.26 14.08
N PRO A 312 -14.87 -16.41 13.86
CA PRO A 312 -15.11 -17.42 14.90
C PRO A 312 -13.82 -18.14 15.25
N THR A 313 -13.08 -17.58 16.19
CA THR A 313 -11.79 -18.12 16.66
C THR A 313 -11.91 -18.71 18.07
N GLY A 314 -13.12 -19.16 18.45
CA GLY A 314 -13.45 -19.59 19.82
C GLY A 314 -13.52 -18.41 20.79
N ILE A 315 -13.30 -18.69 22.07
CA ILE A 315 -13.43 -17.71 23.16
C ILE A 315 -12.52 -16.48 22.91
N PRO A 316 -13.06 -15.26 22.86
CA PRO A 316 -12.27 -14.03 22.75
C PRO A 316 -11.28 -13.85 23.91
N HIS A 317 -10.12 -13.25 23.61
CA HIS A 317 -9.19 -12.79 24.65
C HIS A 317 -9.37 -11.29 24.93
N LEU A 318 -8.75 -10.80 26.00
CA LEU A 318 -8.80 -9.41 26.45
C LEU A 318 -8.45 -8.42 25.33
N GLY A 319 -7.43 -8.72 24.53
CA GLY A 319 -7.11 -7.91 23.35
C GLY A 319 -8.24 -7.81 22.30
N ASN A 320 -9.06 -8.86 22.09
CA ASN A 320 -10.25 -8.75 21.23
C ASN A 320 -11.35 -7.93 21.92
N TYR A 321 -11.49 -8.12 23.24
CA TYR A 321 -12.49 -7.42 24.04
C TYR A 321 -12.28 -5.90 24.03
N LEU A 322 -11.08 -5.45 24.43
CA LEU A 322 -10.73 -4.03 24.48
C LEU A 322 -10.56 -3.40 23.09
N GLY A 323 -10.15 -4.20 22.10
CA GLY A 323 -9.91 -3.70 20.75
C GLY A 323 -11.17 -3.54 19.88
N ALA A 324 -12.23 -4.30 20.15
CA ALA A 324 -13.43 -4.29 19.30
C ALA A 324 -14.75 -4.52 20.06
N LEU A 325 -14.84 -5.52 20.94
CA LEU A 325 -16.13 -5.92 21.53
C LEU A 325 -16.71 -4.83 22.46
N LYS A 326 -15.89 -4.22 23.30
CA LYS A 326 -16.30 -3.08 24.14
C LYS A 326 -16.82 -1.91 23.30
N GLN A 327 -16.21 -1.69 22.13
CA GLN A 327 -16.67 -0.68 21.19
C GLN A 327 -18.02 -1.04 20.56
N TRP A 328 -18.30 -2.32 20.29
CA TRP A 328 -19.62 -2.73 19.78
C TRP A 328 -20.74 -2.46 20.78
N VAL A 329 -20.52 -2.75 22.06
CA VAL A 329 -21.47 -2.43 23.14
C VAL A 329 -21.65 -0.91 23.25
N SER A 330 -20.55 -0.14 23.26
CA SER A 330 -20.63 1.32 23.29
C SER A 330 -21.36 1.92 22.06
N LEU A 331 -21.11 1.38 20.85
CA LEU A 331 -21.82 1.78 19.63
C LEU A 331 -23.30 1.43 19.71
N GLN A 332 -23.64 0.28 20.29
CA GLN A 332 -25.02 -0.15 20.48
C GLN A 332 -25.80 0.81 21.38
N ASP A 333 -25.19 1.17 22.51
CA ASP A 333 -25.84 1.98 23.54
C ASP A 333 -25.89 3.46 23.17
N GLY A 334 -24.88 3.95 22.43
CA GLY A 334 -24.80 5.32 21.93
C GLY A 334 -25.53 5.58 20.62
N ALA A 335 -25.92 4.55 19.87
CA ALA A 335 -26.59 4.71 18.58
C ALA A 335 -28.07 5.09 18.74
N ALA A 336 -28.53 6.02 17.91
CA ALA A 336 -29.95 6.40 17.83
C ALA A 336 -30.83 5.18 17.49
N LYS A 337 -32.07 5.16 18.01
CA LYS A 337 -32.97 3.98 17.94
C LYS A 337 -33.25 3.48 16.51
N ASP A 338 -33.19 4.38 15.53
CA ASP A 338 -33.37 4.11 14.10
C ASP A 338 -32.11 3.57 13.40
N THR A 339 -30.95 3.68 14.04
CA THR A 339 -29.68 3.14 13.53
C THR A 339 -29.75 1.61 13.55
N ARG A 340 -29.49 1.00 12.38
CA ARG A 340 -29.41 -0.46 12.25
C ARG A 340 -28.00 -0.94 12.56
N LEU A 341 -27.89 -1.90 13.47
CA LEU A 341 -26.62 -2.49 13.91
C LEU A 341 -26.58 -3.95 13.47
N LEU A 342 -25.57 -4.32 12.70
CA LEU A 342 -25.38 -5.66 12.15
C LEU A 342 -24.02 -6.18 12.57
N PHE A 343 -24.01 -7.25 13.36
CA PHE A 343 -22.80 -7.90 13.85
C PHE A 343 -22.73 -9.32 13.29
N SER A 344 -21.76 -9.56 12.40
CA SER A 344 -21.61 -10.84 11.72
C SER A 344 -20.48 -11.66 12.32
N ILE A 345 -20.75 -12.93 12.62
CA ILE A 345 -19.70 -13.91 12.89
C ILE A 345 -19.28 -14.49 11.54
N VAL A 346 -18.11 -14.06 11.07
CA VAL A 346 -17.63 -14.28 9.69
C VAL A 346 -16.95 -15.64 9.53
N ASP A 347 -17.77 -16.69 9.48
CA ASP A 347 -17.32 -18.07 9.34
C ASP A 347 -16.82 -18.43 7.93
N LEU A 348 -17.30 -17.79 6.86
CA LEU A 348 -16.73 -17.98 5.52
C LEU A 348 -15.29 -17.45 5.44
N HIS A 349 -14.99 -16.34 6.13
CA HIS A 349 -13.61 -15.85 6.24
C HIS A 349 -12.69 -16.80 7.01
N ALA A 350 -13.22 -17.56 7.98
CA ALA A 350 -12.43 -18.54 8.73
C ALA A 350 -11.97 -19.73 7.85
N LEU A 351 -12.71 -20.04 6.77
CA LEU A 351 -12.38 -21.11 5.82
C LEU A 351 -11.21 -20.78 4.88
N THR A 352 -10.73 -19.53 4.87
CA THR A 352 -9.54 -19.14 4.09
C THR A 352 -8.27 -19.86 4.55
N VAL A 353 -8.28 -20.40 5.77
CA VAL A 353 -7.26 -21.27 6.35
C VAL A 353 -7.92 -22.62 6.69
N PRO A 354 -7.22 -23.77 6.58
CA PRO A 354 -7.81 -25.07 6.92
C PRO A 354 -8.41 -25.10 8.33
N GLN A 355 -9.67 -25.51 8.45
CA GLN A 355 -10.39 -25.66 9.72
C GLN A 355 -10.92 -27.08 9.88
N LYS A 356 -10.92 -27.60 11.11
CA LYS A 356 -11.63 -28.85 11.44
C LYS A 356 -13.12 -28.55 11.62
N ALA A 357 -13.99 -29.29 10.94
CA ALA A 357 -15.44 -29.02 10.95
C ALA A 357 -16.07 -29.00 12.36
N LYS A 358 -15.71 -29.97 13.22
CA LYS A 358 -16.18 -30.01 14.62
C LYS A 358 -15.75 -28.76 15.41
N GLN A 359 -14.49 -28.38 15.26
CA GLN A 359 -13.91 -27.21 15.93
C GLN A 359 -14.56 -25.91 15.45
N LEU A 360 -14.73 -25.72 14.14
CA LEU A 360 -15.36 -24.51 13.60
C LEU A 360 -16.81 -24.36 14.10
N ARG A 361 -17.57 -25.46 14.16
CA ARG A 361 -18.94 -25.47 14.70
C ARG A 361 -18.97 -25.03 16.17
N GLU A 362 -18.07 -25.58 16.97
CA GLU A 362 -17.93 -25.22 18.37
C GLU A 362 -17.51 -23.75 18.54
N GLN A 363 -16.51 -23.30 17.78
CA GLN A 363 -16.00 -21.93 17.83
C GLN A 363 -17.04 -20.88 17.42
N ARG A 364 -17.90 -21.20 16.46
CA ARG A 364 -19.06 -20.35 16.08
C ARG A 364 -20.03 -20.18 17.23
N ARG A 365 -20.37 -21.28 17.91
CA ARG A 365 -21.29 -21.27 19.07
C ARG A 365 -20.67 -20.53 20.25
N GLN A 366 -19.41 -20.82 20.56
CA GLN A 366 -18.66 -20.12 21.62
C GLN A 366 -18.54 -18.62 21.33
N MET A 367 -18.30 -18.22 20.08
CA MET A 367 -18.22 -16.80 19.72
C MET A 367 -19.57 -16.11 19.93
N LEU A 368 -20.68 -16.72 19.50
CA LEU A 368 -22.01 -16.15 19.70
C LEU A 368 -22.34 -15.96 21.19
N ALA A 369 -22.11 -17.00 22.00
CA ALA A 369 -22.30 -16.92 23.45
C ALA A 369 -21.42 -15.83 24.08
N ALA A 370 -20.17 -15.70 23.65
CA ALA A 370 -19.26 -14.66 24.12
C ALA A 370 -19.73 -13.23 23.78
N LEU A 371 -20.25 -13.00 22.57
CA LEU A 371 -20.79 -11.70 22.18
C LEU A 371 -21.98 -11.30 23.06
N LEU A 372 -22.89 -12.24 23.29
CA LEU A 372 -24.07 -12.03 24.15
C LEU A 372 -23.64 -11.77 25.61
N ALA A 373 -22.69 -12.55 26.13
CA ALA A 373 -22.19 -12.41 27.50
C ALA A 373 -21.48 -11.09 27.77
N VAL A 374 -20.83 -10.52 26.75
CA VAL A 374 -20.18 -9.20 26.82
C VAL A 374 -21.21 -8.05 26.82
N GLY A 375 -22.46 -8.31 26.43
CA GLY A 375 -23.54 -7.30 26.45
C GLY A 375 -24.04 -6.84 25.08
N VAL A 376 -23.66 -7.55 23.99
CA VAL A 376 -24.30 -7.32 22.69
C VAL A 376 -25.74 -7.84 22.79
N ASN A 377 -26.70 -6.93 22.66
CA ASN A 377 -28.12 -7.23 22.83
C ASN A 377 -28.76 -7.60 21.47
N PRO A 378 -29.30 -8.83 21.33
CA PRO A 378 -29.92 -9.31 20.08
C PRO A 378 -31.24 -8.61 19.74
N GLU A 379 -31.88 -7.93 20.69
CA GLU A 379 -33.09 -7.13 20.44
C GLU A 379 -32.75 -5.76 19.83
N ARG A 380 -31.55 -5.23 20.14
CA ARG A 380 -31.08 -3.93 19.65
C ARG A 380 -30.25 -4.04 18.37
N SER A 381 -29.57 -5.17 18.18
CA SER A 381 -28.66 -5.44 17.08
C SER A 381 -28.90 -6.83 16.49
N SER A 382 -28.70 -7.00 15.18
CA SER A 382 -28.82 -8.32 14.55
C SER A 382 -27.47 -9.02 14.57
N ILE A 383 -27.39 -10.14 15.30
CA ILE A 383 -26.20 -10.99 15.39
C ILE A 383 -26.47 -12.27 14.60
N PHE A 384 -25.58 -12.64 13.67
CA PHE A 384 -25.82 -13.79 12.80
C PHE A 384 -24.52 -14.43 12.29
N TYR A 385 -24.58 -15.68 11.84
CA TYR A 385 -23.49 -16.31 11.11
C TYR A 385 -23.49 -15.88 9.64
N GLN A 386 -22.33 -15.48 9.12
CA GLN A 386 -22.18 -15.07 7.71
C GLN A 386 -22.68 -16.15 6.75
N SER A 387 -22.39 -17.44 7.01
CA SER A 387 -22.88 -18.56 6.19
C SER A 387 -24.40 -18.68 6.12
N SER A 388 -25.13 -18.13 7.10
CA SER A 388 -26.59 -18.21 7.19
C SER A 388 -27.29 -17.22 6.24
N VAL A 389 -26.54 -16.33 5.59
CA VAL A 389 -27.05 -15.37 4.60
C VAL A 389 -26.37 -15.63 3.24
N PRO A 390 -26.98 -16.40 2.34
CA PRO A 390 -26.37 -16.80 1.07
C PRO A 390 -25.94 -15.63 0.17
N ALA A 391 -26.58 -14.48 0.34
CA ALA A 391 -26.30 -13.26 -0.41
C ALA A 391 -24.86 -12.75 -0.25
N HIS A 392 -24.14 -13.09 0.83
CA HIS A 392 -22.72 -12.75 0.98
C HIS A 392 -21.87 -13.39 -0.13
N ALA A 393 -22.03 -14.71 -0.33
CA ALA A 393 -21.28 -15.45 -1.35
C ALA A 393 -21.75 -15.08 -2.76
N GLU A 394 -23.05 -14.86 -2.94
CA GLU A 394 -23.60 -14.45 -4.24
C GLU A 394 -23.08 -13.08 -4.68
N LEU A 395 -23.09 -12.09 -3.77
CA LEU A 395 -22.56 -10.76 -4.08
C LEU A 395 -21.04 -10.77 -4.24
N MET A 396 -20.31 -11.58 -3.46
CA MET A 396 -18.86 -11.77 -3.64
C MET A 396 -18.54 -12.20 -5.07
N TRP A 397 -19.27 -13.17 -5.63
CA TRP A 397 -19.06 -13.62 -7.01
C TRP A 397 -19.27 -12.48 -8.01
N ILE A 398 -20.38 -11.74 -7.89
CA ILE A 398 -20.69 -10.61 -8.76
C ILE A 398 -19.59 -9.54 -8.69
N LEU A 399 -19.13 -9.20 -7.48
CA LEU A 399 -18.06 -8.22 -7.28
C LEU A 399 -16.72 -8.72 -7.83
N SER A 400 -16.45 -10.03 -7.76
CA SER A 400 -15.20 -10.60 -8.28
C SER A 400 -15.01 -10.37 -9.78
N CYS A 401 -16.09 -10.26 -10.55
CA CYS A 401 -16.06 -9.98 -11.98
C CYS A 401 -15.63 -8.55 -12.34
N THR A 402 -15.64 -7.62 -11.38
CA THR A 402 -15.21 -6.22 -11.57
C THR A 402 -14.02 -5.82 -10.69
N ALA A 403 -13.58 -6.72 -9.81
CA ALA A 403 -12.44 -6.53 -8.93
C ALA A 403 -11.11 -6.65 -9.69
N SER A 404 -10.21 -5.69 -9.49
CA SER A 404 -8.88 -5.73 -10.11
C SER A 404 -7.95 -6.72 -9.41
N MET A 405 -7.51 -7.75 -10.14
CA MET A 405 -6.47 -8.69 -9.69
C MET A 405 -5.17 -7.96 -9.29
N GLY A 406 -4.80 -6.92 -10.03
CA GLY A 406 -3.61 -6.11 -9.74
C GLY A 406 -3.73 -5.30 -8.45
N TYR A 407 -4.94 -4.91 -8.05
CA TYR A 407 -5.14 -4.28 -6.75
C TYR A 407 -5.00 -5.29 -5.62
N LEU A 408 -5.66 -6.44 -5.73
CA LEU A 408 -5.59 -7.52 -4.74
C LEU A 408 -4.15 -8.00 -4.51
N SER A 409 -3.34 -8.12 -5.57
CA SER A 409 -1.93 -8.52 -5.45
C SER A 409 -1.04 -7.52 -4.71
N ARG A 410 -1.42 -6.24 -4.66
CA ARG A 410 -0.70 -5.19 -3.90
C ARG A 410 -1.09 -5.13 -2.42
N MET A 411 -2.13 -5.83 -1.99
CA MET A 411 -2.49 -5.90 -0.58
C MET A 411 -1.43 -6.69 0.20
N THR A 412 -1.03 -6.20 1.38
CA THR A 412 0.06 -6.80 2.16
C THR A 412 -0.41 -7.90 3.13
N GLN A 413 -1.70 -7.97 3.42
CA GLN A 413 -2.23 -8.88 4.46
C GLN A 413 -2.11 -10.38 4.12
N TRP A 414 -2.19 -10.76 2.84
CA TRP A 414 -2.01 -12.17 2.47
C TRP A 414 -0.53 -12.58 2.55
N LYS A 415 0.41 -11.65 2.32
CA LYS A 415 1.86 -11.87 2.45
C LYS A 415 2.24 -12.20 3.89
N SER A 416 1.77 -11.40 4.84
CA SER A 416 2.03 -11.62 6.27
C SER A 416 1.39 -12.91 6.79
N LYS A 417 0.19 -13.29 6.32
CA LYS A 417 -0.46 -14.56 6.69
C LYS A 417 0.26 -15.79 6.15
N LEU A 418 0.99 -15.68 5.05
CA LEU A 418 1.84 -16.74 4.51
C LEU A 418 3.29 -16.68 5.02
N ALA A 419 3.60 -15.76 5.95
CA ALA A 419 4.96 -15.46 6.41
C ALA A 419 5.95 -15.21 5.25
N LEU A 420 5.46 -14.61 4.15
CA LEU A 420 6.27 -14.20 3.01
C LEU A 420 6.83 -12.80 3.24
N SER A 421 8.01 -12.52 2.69
CA SER A 421 8.61 -11.18 2.73
C SER A 421 7.74 -10.18 1.98
N GLU A 422 7.75 -8.91 2.39
CA GLU A 422 6.93 -7.85 1.79
C GLU A 422 7.21 -7.66 0.28
N ASP A 423 8.42 -8.02 -0.17
CA ASP A 423 8.89 -7.94 -1.55
C ASP A 423 8.32 -9.05 -2.47
N THR A 424 7.71 -10.10 -1.91
CA THR A 424 7.22 -11.25 -2.70
C THR A 424 5.97 -10.84 -3.49
N ASN A 425 5.95 -11.07 -4.81
CA ASN A 425 4.77 -10.84 -5.64
C ASN A 425 3.85 -12.06 -5.62
N ALA A 426 2.54 -11.84 -5.79
CA ALA A 426 1.56 -12.94 -5.91
C ALA A 426 1.83 -13.86 -7.12
N LEU A 427 2.70 -13.41 -8.04
CA LEU A 427 3.10 -14.13 -9.24
C LEU A 427 4.38 -14.96 -9.08
N ASP A 428 5.09 -14.84 -7.95
CA ASP A 428 6.29 -15.63 -7.67
C ASP A 428 5.90 -17.09 -7.45
N ASP A 429 6.68 -18.03 -7.99
CA ASP A 429 6.31 -19.46 -7.97
C ASP A 429 6.16 -20.03 -6.56
N LYS A 430 6.96 -19.53 -5.60
CA LYS A 430 6.83 -19.87 -4.17
C LYS A 430 5.54 -19.31 -3.54
N ALA A 431 5.11 -18.12 -3.94
CA ALA A 431 3.87 -17.52 -3.47
C ALA A 431 2.65 -18.21 -4.10
N LYS A 432 2.69 -18.52 -5.40
CA LYS A 432 1.62 -19.25 -6.11
C LYS A 432 1.35 -20.63 -5.51
N ALA A 433 2.40 -21.36 -5.12
CA ALA A 433 2.25 -22.71 -4.56
C ALA A 433 1.56 -22.71 -3.17
N SER A 434 1.68 -21.63 -2.40
CA SER A 434 1.16 -21.51 -1.03
C SER A 434 -0.13 -20.68 -0.92
N LEU A 435 -0.34 -19.74 -1.85
CA LEU A 435 -1.49 -18.85 -1.87
C LEU A 435 -2.74 -19.53 -2.42
N LYS A 436 -3.73 -19.73 -1.54
CA LYS A 436 -5.05 -20.24 -1.93
C LYS A 436 -5.94 -19.10 -2.45
N LEU A 437 -6.79 -19.40 -3.44
CA LEU A 437 -7.75 -18.44 -4.00
C LEU A 437 -8.56 -17.71 -2.93
N GLY A 438 -9.10 -18.44 -1.95
CA GLY A 438 -9.89 -17.82 -0.86
C GLY A 438 -9.10 -16.82 -0.02
N LEU A 439 -7.82 -17.07 0.26
CA LEU A 439 -6.96 -16.14 0.99
C LEU A 439 -6.55 -14.92 0.14
N PHE A 440 -6.57 -15.05 -1.18
CA PHE A 440 -6.36 -13.93 -2.08
C PHE A 440 -7.63 -13.09 -2.29
N SER A 441 -8.80 -13.73 -2.38
CA SER A 441 -10.06 -13.09 -2.73
C SER A 441 -10.91 -12.66 -1.54
N TYR A 442 -10.54 -12.97 -0.29
CA TYR A 442 -11.36 -12.56 0.87
C TYR A 442 -11.60 -11.05 1.00
N PRO A 443 -10.75 -10.12 0.51
CA PRO A 443 -11.10 -8.70 0.51
C PRO A 443 -12.34 -8.39 -0.32
N VAL A 444 -12.60 -9.17 -1.38
CA VAL A 444 -13.84 -9.07 -2.20
C VAL A 444 -15.03 -9.58 -1.40
N LEU A 445 -14.86 -10.67 -0.64
CA LEU A 445 -15.89 -11.17 0.27
C LEU A 445 -16.21 -10.15 1.36
N GLN A 446 -15.19 -9.50 1.94
CA GLN A 446 -15.36 -8.42 2.92
C GLN A 446 -16.11 -7.23 2.32
N ALA A 447 -15.83 -6.86 1.06
CA ALA A 447 -16.58 -5.83 0.36
C ALA A 447 -18.07 -6.22 0.18
N ALA A 448 -18.33 -7.49 -0.19
CA ALA A 448 -19.69 -8.03 -0.29
C ALA A 448 -20.43 -8.00 1.05
N ASP A 449 -19.75 -8.36 2.15
CA ASP A 449 -20.32 -8.36 3.50
C ASP A 449 -20.85 -6.98 3.91
N ILE A 450 -20.11 -5.93 3.57
CA ILE A 450 -20.47 -4.55 3.88
C ILE A 450 -21.62 -4.08 2.96
N MET A 451 -21.50 -4.34 1.67
CA MET A 451 -22.40 -3.78 0.65
C MET A 451 -23.76 -4.46 0.62
N VAL A 452 -23.83 -5.77 0.87
CA VAL A 452 -25.10 -6.52 0.84
C VAL A 452 -26.09 -5.95 1.83
N HIS A 453 -25.58 -5.38 2.93
CA HIS A 453 -26.40 -4.74 3.95
C HIS A 453 -26.57 -3.22 3.78
N ARG A 454 -26.01 -2.65 2.71
CA ARG A 454 -25.94 -1.19 2.49
C ARG A 454 -25.36 -0.44 3.68
N ALA A 455 -24.32 -1.01 4.30
CA ALA A 455 -23.68 -0.41 5.46
C ALA A 455 -23.14 0.97 5.10
N THR A 456 -23.52 1.99 5.89
CA THR A 456 -23.00 3.34 5.73
C THR A 456 -21.74 3.55 6.54
N HIS A 457 -21.57 2.84 7.65
CA HIS A 457 -20.40 2.94 8.50
C HIS A 457 -19.87 1.55 8.88
N VAL A 458 -18.55 1.41 8.92
CA VAL A 458 -17.87 0.16 9.30
C VAL A 458 -16.81 0.47 10.35
N PRO A 459 -16.96 -0.01 11.60
CA PRO A 459 -15.93 0.12 12.61
C PRO A 459 -14.85 -0.93 12.36
N VAL A 460 -13.63 -0.47 12.11
CA VAL A 460 -12.46 -1.33 11.91
C VAL A 460 -11.22 -0.74 12.57
N GLY A 461 -10.24 -1.60 12.86
CA GLY A 461 -8.90 -1.16 13.25
C GLY A 461 -8.09 -0.67 12.04
N GLU A 462 -6.99 0.03 12.32
CA GLU A 462 -6.11 0.62 11.30
C GLU A 462 -5.59 -0.40 10.29
N ASP A 463 -5.28 -1.63 10.74
CA ASP A 463 -4.80 -2.74 9.90
C ASP A 463 -5.74 -3.06 8.72
N GLN A 464 -7.04 -2.79 8.87
CA GLN A 464 -8.09 -3.10 7.89
C GLN A 464 -8.47 -1.92 6.99
N ARG A 465 -7.84 -0.75 7.16
CA ARG A 465 -8.13 0.45 6.36
C ARG A 465 -8.00 0.20 4.86
N GLN A 466 -6.95 -0.53 4.44
CA GLN A 466 -6.72 -0.87 3.04
C GLN A 466 -7.88 -1.67 2.41
N HIS A 467 -8.52 -2.55 3.18
CA HIS A 467 -9.65 -3.33 2.67
C HIS A 467 -10.92 -2.52 2.54
N ILE A 468 -11.14 -1.54 3.42
CA ILE A 468 -12.30 -0.65 3.29
C ILE A 468 -12.13 0.28 2.09
N GLU A 469 -10.92 0.75 1.81
CA GLU A 469 -10.66 1.49 0.55
C GLU A 469 -10.95 0.63 -0.68
N PHE A 470 -10.52 -0.64 -0.66
CA PHE A 470 -10.84 -1.56 -1.74
C PHE A 470 -12.35 -1.83 -1.87
N ALA A 471 -13.08 -1.92 -0.75
CA ALA A 471 -14.53 -2.01 -0.79
C ALA A 471 -15.15 -0.77 -1.47
N ARG A 472 -14.66 0.44 -1.17
CA ARG A 472 -15.14 1.65 -1.89
C ARG A 472 -14.85 1.59 -3.38
N GLU A 473 -13.69 1.08 -3.77
CA GLU A 473 -13.34 0.89 -5.19
C GLU A 473 -14.26 -0.12 -5.87
N CYS A 474 -14.55 -1.26 -5.23
CA CYS A 474 -15.51 -2.24 -5.74
C CYS A 474 -16.90 -1.62 -5.96
N ALA A 475 -17.38 -0.80 -5.01
CA ALA A 475 -18.66 -0.09 -5.15
C ALA A 475 -18.66 0.91 -6.31
N LYS A 476 -17.57 1.69 -6.45
CA LYS A 476 -17.40 2.65 -7.57
C LYS A 476 -17.39 1.94 -8.92
N ASN A 477 -16.60 0.88 -9.05
CA ASN A 477 -16.47 0.11 -10.29
C ASN A 477 -17.82 -0.50 -10.68
N PHE A 478 -18.50 -1.17 -9.74
CA PHE A 478 -19.81 -1.76 -9.99
C PHE A 478 -20.84 -0.70 -10.46
N ASN A 479 -20.95 0.42 -9.74
CA ASN A 479 -21.90 1.48 -10.10
C ASN A 479 -21.57 2.12 -11.46
N ALA A 480 -20.28 2.27 -11.80
CA ALA A 480 -19.83 2.78 -13.09
C ALA A 480 -20.14 1.81 -14.23
N THR A 481 -19.84 0.51 -14.07
CA THR A 481 -20.09 -0.52 -15.09
C THR A 481 -21.57 -0.63 -15.45
N HIS A 482 -22.48 -0.50 -14.48
CA HIS A 482 -23.92 -0.68 -14.70
C HIS A 482 -24.68 0.63 -14.94
N ASN A 483 -23.98 1.76 -15.19
CA ASN A 483 -24.56 3.07 -15.53
C ASN A 483 -25.72 3.51 -14.61
N LYS A 484 -25.65 3.15 -13.32
CA LYS A 484 -26.68 3.44 -12.33
C LYS A 484 -26.02 3.99 -11.08
N ALA A 485 -26.39 5.22 -10.72
CA ALA A 485 -25.94 5.83 -9.48
C ALA A 485 -26.52 5.07 -8.27
N ASP A 486 -25.68 4.88 -7.24
CA ASP A 486 -26.06 4.53 -5.87
C ASP A 486 -26.72 3.14 -5.62
N ILE A 487 -26.47 2.15 -6.48
CA ILE A 487 -26.88 0.75 -6.18
C ILE A 487 -26.08 0.23 -4.98
N LEU A 488 -24.76 0.28 -5.04
CA LEU A 488 -23.89 -0.08 -3.92
C LEU A 488 -23.39 1.20 -3.25
N LEU A 489 -23.54 1.28 -1.93
CA LEU A 489 -23.10 2.42 -1.14
C LEU A 489 -21.61 2.29 -0.81
N GLN A 490 -20.91 3.43 -0.81
CA GLN A 490 -19.54 3.50 -0.33
C GLN A 490 -19.56 3.67 1.20
N PRO A 491 -18.99 2.72 1.97
CA PRO A 491 -19.00 2.79 3.42
C PRO A 491 -18.03 3.85 3.94
N GLU A 492 -18.37 4.53 5.04
CA GLU A 492 -17.45 5.36 5.82
C GLU A 492 -16.73 4.50 6.88
N THR A 493 -15.45 4.78 7.11
CA THR A 493 -14.67 4.08 8.12
C THR A 493 -14.87 4.76 9.47
N ILE A 494 -15.31 4.02 10.49
CA ILE A 494 -15.19 4.47 11.87
C ILE A 494 -13.87 3.91 12.40
N LEU A 495 -12.84 4.75 12.47
CA LEU A 495 -11.58 4.37 13.09
C LEU A 495 -11.82 4.28 14.60
N SER A 496 -11.87 3.05 15.10
CA SER A 496 -11.81 2.83 16.53
C SER A 496 -10.36 3.11 16.95
N PRO A 497 -10.09 3.79 18.07
CA PRO A 497 -8.74 3.91 18.60
C PRO A 497 -8.26 2.50 18.93
N ALA A 498 -7.58 1.89 17.96
CA ALA A 498 -7.21 0.49 18.00
C ALA A 498 -6.06 0.34 18.99
N ARG A 499 -6.41 0.20 20.28
CA ARG A 499 -5.43 -0.01 21.33
C ARG A 499 -4.93 -1.44 21.25
N ARG A 500 -3.66 -1.58 20.88
CA ARG A 500 -3.05 -2.86 20.54
C ARG A 500 -2.55 -3.53 21.81
N ILE A 501 -3.40 -4.34 22.43
CA ILE A 501 -3.03 -5.09 23.62
C ILE A 501 -2.03 -6.20 23.25
N MET A 502 -0.89 -6.19 23.94
CA MET A 502 0.22 -7.11 23.71
C MET A 502 0.12 -8.38 24.56
N SER A 503 0.86 -9.41 24.17
CA SER A 503 0.98 -10.67 24.92
C SER A 503 1.62 -10.42 26.29
N LEU A 504 1.11 -11.10 27.32
CA LEU A 504 1.63 -10.98 28.69
C LEU A 504 3.00 -11.63 28.84
N THR A 505 3.36 -12.59 27.99
CA THR A 505 4.67 -13.28 28.04
C THR A 505 5.64 -12.73 27.02
N ASN A 506 5.16 -12.23 25.88
CA ASN A 506 5.96 -11.54 24.88
C ASN A 506 5.35 -10.15 24.56
N PRO A 507 5.73 -9.10 25.32
CA PRO A 507 5.16 -7.77 25.19
C PRO A 507 5.41 -7.06 23.85
N THR A 508 6.27 -7.60 22.98
CA THR A 508 6.50 -7.06 21.63
C THR A 508 5.52 -7.62 20.60
N ALA A 509 4.88 -8.75 20.91
CA ALA A 509 3.91 -9.41 20.05
C ALA A 509 2.49 -9.07 20.48
N LYS A 510 1.58 -8.94 19.50
CA LYS A 510 0.15 -8.77 19.76
C LYS A 510 -0.40 -10.01 20.46
N MET A 511 -1.29 -9.83 21.43
CA MET A 511 -1.97 -10.96 22.06
C MET A 511 -2.68 -11.79 20.99
N SER A 512 -2.39 -13.10 20.96
CA SER A 512 -2.90 -14.02 19.94
C SER A 512 -3.39 -15.32 20.56
N LYS A 513 -4.41 -15.91 19.93
CA LYS A 513 -4.94 -17.25 20.25
C LYS A 513 -4.02 -18.38 19.77
N SER A 514 -3.21 -18.13 18.74
CA SER A 514 -2.30 -19.13 18.17
C SER A 514 -1.04 -19.36 18.99
N GLU A 515 -0.76 -18.50 19.97
CA GLU A 515 0.42 -18.67 20.84
C GLU A 515 0.26 -19.91 21.72
N ALA A 516 1.28 -20.76 21.76
CA ALA A 516 1.20 -22.06 22.44
C ALA A 516 1.02 -21.91 23.96
N ASN A 517 1.58 -20.85 24.56
CA ASN A 517 1.50 -20.62 25.99
C ASN A 517 0.17 -19.94 26.38
N PRO A 518 -0.73 -20.60 27.13
CA PRO A 518 -2.00 -20.01 27.55
C PRO A 518 -1.83 -18.83 28.53
N ALA A 519 -0.68 -18.71 29.20
CA ALA A 519 -0.38 -17.60 30.10
C ALA A 519 -0.12 -16.28 29.34
N SER A 520 0.07 -16.34 28.01
CA SER A 520 0.30 -15.17 27.17
C SER A 520 -0.94 -14.29 26.98
N ARG A 521 -2.13 -14.85 27.23
CA ARG A 521 -3.43 -14.22 26.97
C ARG A 521 -4.40 -14.43 28.13
N VAL A 522 -5.25 -13.44 28.35
CA VAL A 522 -6.40 -13.54 29.26
C VAL A 522 -7.64 -13.79 28.41
N LEU A 523 -8.37 -14.87 28.66
CA LEU A 523 -9.67 -15.13 28.04
C LEU A 523 -10.75 -14.39 28.81
N ILE A 524 -11.82 -13.96 28.13
CA ILE A 524 -12.94 -13.28 28.80
C ILE A 524 -13.71 -14.19 29.76
N THR A 525 -13.47 -15.50 29.70
CA THR A 525 -14.09 -16.53 30.53
C THR A 525 -13.11 -17.12 31.55
N ASP A 526 -11.89 -16.60 31.69
CA ASP A 526 -10.95 -17.09 32.71
C ASP A 526 -11.53 -16.87 34.12
N GLU A 527 -11.18 -17.75 35.08
CA GLU A 527 -11.50 -17.52 36.50
C GLU A 527 -10.67 -16.36 37.05
N ASP A 528 -11.21 -15.65 38.05
CA ASP A 528 -10.53 -14.54 38.72
C ASP A 528 -9.12 -14.92 39.19
N ASP A 529 -8.94 -16.10 39.79
CA ASP A 529 -7.64 -16.55 40.27
C ASP A 529 -6.67 -16.87 39.13
N VAL A 530 -7.18 -17.34 37.99
CA VAL A 530 -6.37 -17.57 36.78
C VAL A 530 -5.92 -16.23 36.19
N ILE A 531 -6.79 -15.22 36.16
CA ILE A 531 -6.45 -13.86 35.74
C ILE A 531 -5.34 -13.31 36.65
N ARG A 532 -5.52 -13.36 37.98
CA ARG A 532 -4.48 -12.95 38.94
C ARG A 532 -3.15 -13.66 38.71
N GLN A 533 -3.18 -14.98 38.50
CA GLN A 533 -1.97 -15.77 38.27
C GLN A 533 -1.25 -15.39 36.97
N LYS A 534 -2.00 -15.17 35.88
CA LYS A 534 -1.43 -14.75 34.58
C LYS A 534 -0.80 -13.37 34.67
N LEU A 535 -1.48 -12.40 35.28
CA LEU A 535 -0.97 -11.04 35.44
C LEU A 535 0.24 -10.99 36.39
N ARG A 536 0.24 -11.80 37.46
CA ARG A 536 1.41 -11.93 38.36
C ARG A 536 2.66 -12.40 37.59
N ARG A 537 2.48 -13.33 36.66
CA ARG A 537 3.54 -13.90 35.79
C ARG A 537 3.84 -13.08 34.54
N ALA A 538 3.13 -11.99 34.28
CA ALA A 538 3.36 -11.17 33.09
C ALA A 538 4.80 -10.65 33.06
N LEU A 539 5.42 -10.70 31.87
CA LEU A 539 6.78 -10.22 31.65
C LEU A 539 6.82 -8.69 31.76
N THR A 540 7.62 -8.22 32.70
CA THR A 540 7.97 -6.81 32.88
C THR A 540 9.48 -6.65 32.73
N ASP A 541 10.01 -5.47 33.01
CA ASP A 541 11.45 -5.23 33.08
C ASP A 541 12.02 -5.46 34.49
N SER A 542 13.34 -5.30 34.60
CA SER A 542 14.12 -5.36 35.84
C SER A 542 14.76 -4.01 36.16
N LEU A 543 14.18 -2.90 35.67
CA LEU A 543 14.72 -1.56 35.90
C LEU A 543 14.38 -1.07 37.32
N SER A 544 15.34 -0.44 37.99
CA SER A 544 15.15 0.19 39.31
C SER A 544 14.47 1.56 39.24
N GLU A 545 14.28 2.10 38.03
CA GLU A 545 13.62 3.39 37.81
C GLU A 545 12.12 3.32 38.13
N PRO A 546 11.50 4.45 38.56
CA PRO A 546 10.06 4.58 38.72
C PRO A 546 9.30 4.11 37.47
N ILE A 547 8.08 3.62 37.66
CA ILE A 547 7.23 3.18 36.53
C ILE A 547 7.02 4.37 35.58
N SER A 548 7.26 4.12 34.29
CA SER A 548 7.09 5.10 33.23
C SER A 548 6.47 4.44 32.00
N TYR A 549 5.70 5.23 31.24
CA TYR A 549 5.09 4.75 30.01
C TYR A 549 6.07 4.87 28.84
N ASN A 550 6.62 3.74 28.39
CA ASN A 550 7.46 3.67 27.20
C ASN A 550 7.28 2.34 26.46
N THR A 551 6.73 2.39 25.25
CA THR A 551 6.45 1.20 24.44
C THR A 551 7.69 0.54 23.84
N THR A 552 8.80 1.27 23.73
CA THR A 552 10.04 0.77 23.11
C THR A 552 10.98 0.17 24.15
N THR A 553 11.21 0.88 25.26
CA THR A 553 12.15 0.45 26.30
C THR A 553 11.49 -0.43 27.38
N ARG A 554 10.20 -0.22 27.67
CA ARG A 554 9.46 -0.93 28.73
C ARG A 554 8.12 -1.49 28.22
N PRO A 555 8.10 -2.31 27.15
CA PRO A 555 6.87 -2.73 26.48
C PRO A 555 5.89 -3.47 27.41
N GLY A 556 6.39 -4.29 28.34
CA GLY A 556 5.55 -5.02 29.32
C GLY A 556 4.83 -4.10 30.30
N VAL A 557 5.53 -3.11 30.85
CA VAL A 557 4.96 -2.12 31.76
C VAL A 557 4.00 -1.19 31.02
N ALA A 558 4.38 -0.73 29.82
CA ALA A 558 3.53 0.08 28.97
C ALA A 558 2.21 -0.64 28.63
N ASN A 559 2.25 -1.93 28.31
CA ASN A 559 1.06 -2.74 28.04
C ASN A 559 0.09 -2.78 29.25
N LEU A 560 0.61 -2.98 30.47
CA LEU A 560 -0.21 -2.99 31.68
C LEU A 560 -0.82 -1.62 32.01
N LEU A 561 -0.04 -0.55 31.84
CA LEU A 561 -0.53 0.83 32.00
C LEU A 561 -1.59 1.18 30.96
N GLU A 562 -1.44 0.70 29.73
CA GLU A 562 -2.42 0.89 28.67
C GLU A 562 -3.73 0.16 28.98
N ILE A 563 -3.67 -1.10 29.43
CA ILE A 563 -4.85 -1.85 29.90
C ILE A 563 -5.56 -1.08 31.03
N LEU A 564 -4.82 -0.62 32.04
CA LEU A 564 -5.39 0.16 33.14
C LEU A 564 -6.04 1.46 32.66
N SER A 565 -5.37 2.22 31.79
CA SER A 565 -5.92 3.45 31.22
C SER A 565 -7.25 3.22 30.50
N ILE A 566 -7.43 2.07 29.85
CA ILE A 566 -8.68 1.72 29.16
C ILE A 566 -9.79 1.35 30.15
N LEU A 567 -9.46 0.57 31.17
CA LEU A 567 -10.44 0.04 32.12
C LEU A 567 -10.87 1.09 33.15
N GLU A 568 -9.97 1.98 33.54
CA GLU A 568 -10.25 3.07 34.49
C GLU A 568 -10.94 4.28 33.85
N GLN A 569 -11.08 4.31 32.51
CA GLN A 569 -11.96 5.26 31.85
C GLN A 569 -13.41 5.01 32.30
N LYS A 570 -13.94 5.89 33.16
CA LYS A 570 -15.32 5.78 33.67
C LYS A 570 -16.31 5.70 32.49
N GLY A 571 -17.27 4.78 32.67
CA GLY A 571 -18.07 4.17 31.61
C GLY A 571 -18.91 5.06 30.69
N ALA A 572 -19.42 4.39 29.66
CA ALA A 572 -20.29 4.87 28.61
C ALA A 572 -21.40 5.82 29.12
N GLY A 573 -21.31 7.10 28.75
CA GLY A 573 -22.38 8.08 29.00
C GLY A 573 -21.92 9.52 29.18
N ALA A 574 -20.66 9.75 29.57
CA ALA A 574 -20.14 11.10 29.70
C ALA A 574 -19.56 11.59 28.36
N LYS A 575 -20.16 12.64 27.81
CA LYS A 575 -19.52 13.52 26.82
C LYS A 575 -18.33 14.22 27.49
N GLN A 576 -17.22 13.52 27.74
CA GLN A 576 -15.94 14.14 28.09
C GLN A 576 -14.81 13.12 28.03
N GLU A 577 -13.78 13.45 27.26
CA GLU A 577 -12.53 12.74 27.04
C GLU A 577 -11.61 12.79 28.29
N THR A 578 -12.14 12.56 29.49
CA THR A 578 -11.38 12.64 30.75
C THR A 578 -10.90 11.26 31.24
N GLY A 579 -10.31 10.49 30.33
CA GLY A 579 -9.54 9.29 30.70
C GLY A 579 -8.11 9.66 31.08
N ARG A 580 -7.61 9.16 32.22
CA ARG A 580 -6.19 9.35 32.58
C ARG A 580 -5.29 8.66 31.55
N THR A 581 -4.27 9.37 31.10
CA THR A 581 -3.30 8.80 30.16
C THR A 581 -2.45 7.71 30.84
N PRO A 582 -1.88 6.74 30.10
CA PRO A 582 -0.98 5.75 30.69
C PRO A 582 0.20 6.39 31.45
N ALA A 583 0.67 7.55 30.99
CA ALA A 583 1.72 8.32 31.65
C ALA A 583 1.26 8.93 32.99
N GLU A 584 0.03 9.43 33.07
CA GLU A 584 -0.53 9.93 34.34
C GLU A 584 -0.75 8.82 35.37
N ILE A 585 -1.15 7.62 34.92
CA ILE A 585 -1.32 6.47 35.81
C ILE A 585 0.03 5.99 36.35
N ALA A 586 1.09 6.10 35.56
CA ALA A 586 2.44 5.76 36.00
C ALA A 586 2.90 6.56 37.23
N VAL A 587 2.46 7.83 37.35
CA VAL A 587 2.77 8.71 38.49
C VAL A 587 2.23 8.16 39.82
N ASP A 588 1.09 7.46 39.81
CA ASP A 588 0.48 6.89 41.02
C ASP A 588 1.42 5.87 41.71
N PHE A 589 2.37 5.31 40.97
CA PHE A 589 3.28 4.29 41.47
C PHE A 589 4.63 4.84 41.93
N ALA A 590 4.87 6.16 41.85
CA ALA A 590 6.15 6.77 42.18
C ALA A 590 6.54 6.62 43.67
N SER A 591 5.54 6.58 44.57
CA SER A 591 5.75 6.50 46.03
C SER A 591 5.57 5.09 46.62
N VAL A 592 5.34 4.07 45.78
CA VAL A 592 5.02 2.70 46.22
C VAL A 592 6.29 1.87 46.35
N SER A 593 6.46 1.14 47.47
CA SER A 593 7.66 0.34 47.74
C SER A 593 7.87 -0.85 46.80
N SER A 594 6.82 -1.37 46.15
CA SER A 594 6.88 -2.49 45.19
C SER A 594 6.05 -2.18 43.94
N PRO A 595 6.48 -1.20 43.13
CA PRO A 595 5.62 -0.56 42.14
C PRO A 595 5.16 -1.55 41.06
N LEU A 596 6.03 -2.44 40.58
CA LEU A 596 5.69 -3.45 39.56
C LEU A 596 4.69 -4.50 40.05
N LYS A 597 4.81 -4.92 41.32
CA LYS A 597 3.88 -5.88 41.92
C LYS A 597 2.49 -5.25 42.04
N THR A 598 2.43 -4.04 42.59
CA THR A 598 1.18 -3.28 42.74
C THR A 598 0.54 -2.95 41.38
N LEU A 599 1.34 -2.65 40.35
CA LEU A 599 0.83 -2.46 38.98
C LEU A 599 0.12 -3.71 38.46
N LYS A 600 0.75 -4.89 38.61
CA LYS A 600 0.18 -6.17 38.18
C LYS A 600 -1.09 -6.53 38.95
N GLU A 601 -1.11 -6.29 40.26
CA GLU A 601 -2.28 -6.52 41.11
C GLU A 601 -3.43 -5.58 40.73
N ARG A 602 -3.18 -4.28 40.58
CA ARG A 602 -4.19 -3.30 40.16
C ARG A 602 -4.74 -3.63 38.77
N ALA A 603 -3.87 -4.02 37.82
CA ALA A 603 -4.30 -4.46 36.48
C ALA A 603 -5.18 -5.71 36.53
N ALA A 604 -4.83 -6.69 37.37
CA ALA A 604 -5.65 -7.90 37.53
C ALA A 604 -7.04 -7.57 38.10
N GLU A 605 -7.12 -6.76 39.16
CA GLU A 605 -8.40 -6.38 39.77
C GLU A 605 -9.26 -5.52 38.83
N ALA A 606 -8.66 -4.63 38.04
CA ALA A 606 -9.38 -3.86 37.03
C ALA A 606 -9.99 -4.77 35.94
N ILE A 607 -9.24 -5.78 35.46
CA ILE A 607 -9.72 -6.76 34.48
C ILE A 607 -10.87 -7.60 35.07
N ILE A 608 -10.72 -8.06 36.30
CA ILE A 608 -11.75 -8.86 37.01
C ILE A 608 -13.02 -8.04 37.21
N ALA A 609 -12.89 -6.78 37.62
CA ALA A 609 -14.03 -5.88 37.79
C ALA A 609 -14.80 -5.65 36.48
N GLU A 610 -14.08 -5.49 35.36
CA GLU A 610 -14.67 -5.32 34.03
C GLU A 610 -15.36 -6.60 33.52
N LEU A 611 -14.76 -7.78 33.74
CA LEU A 611 -15.28 -9.06 33.24
C LEU A 611 -16.28 -9.74 34.21
N ARG A 612 -16.64 -9.07 35.30
CA ARG A 612 -17.55 -9.59 36.31
C ARG A 612 -18.88 -10.00 35.69
N GLY A 613 -19.33 -11.23 35.94
CA GLY A 613 -20.62 -11.73 35.43
C GLY A 613 -20.58 -12.21 33.97
N VAL A 614 -19.52 -11.90 33.21
CA VAL A 614 -19.39 -12.31 31.80
C VAL A 614 -19.22 -13.82 31.70
N ARG A 615 -18.41 -14.42 32.58
CA ARG A 615 -18.18 -15.87 32.62
C ARG A 615 -19.45 -16.64 32.96
N GLU A 616 -20.18 -16.20 33.98
CA GLU A 616 -21.43 -16.81 34.41
C GLU A 616 -22.48 -16.73 33.30
N SER A 617 -22.65 -15.55 32.70
CA SER A 617 -23.56 -15.36 31.57
C SER A 617 -23.18 -16.22 30.37
N TYR A 618 -21.87 -16.32 30.06
CA TYR A 618 -21.37 -17.16 28.99
C TYR A 618 -21.71 -18.65 29.19
N ASN A 619 -21.47 -19.16 30.40
CA ASN A 619 -21.75 -20.55 30.74
C ASN A 619 -23.26 -20.83 30.75
N ASP A 620 -24.07 -19.90 31.28
CA ASP A 620 -25.53 -19.97 31.21
C ASP A 620 -26.00 -20.06 29.75
N TYR A 621 -25.57 -19.13 28.89
CA TYR A 621 -25.99 -19.10 27.49
C TYR A 621 -25.61 -20.35 26.70
N LEU A 622 -24.46 -20.97 27.00
CA LEU A 622 -24.09 -22.25 26.38
C LEU A 622 -24.97 -23.42 26.85
N GLY A 623 -25.34 -23.46 28.14
CA GLY A 623 -26.12 -24.54 28.73
C GLY A 623 -27.64 -24.38 28.58
N ARG A 624 -28.12 -23.14 28.41
CA ARG A 624 -29.54 -22.78 28.44
C ARG A 624 -30.34 -23.51 27.38
N ASN A 625 -31.42 -24.17 27.80
CA ASN A 625 -32.28 -25.01 26.96
C ASN A 625 -31.49 -26.07 26.16
N GLY A 626 -30.40 -26.61 26.72
CA GLY A 626 -29.52 -27.56 26.02
C GLY A 626 -28.81 -26.93 24.81
N GLY A 627 -28.58 -25.62 24.84
CA GLY A 627 -27.97 -24.86 23.76
C GLY A 627 -28.93 -24.46 22.63
N LYS A 628 -30.22 -24.80 22.71
CA LYS A 628 -31.23 -24.41 21.69
C LYS A 628 -31.50 -22.92 21.66
N TRP A 629 -31.37 -22.25 22.81
CA TRP A 629 -31.60 -20.81 22.92
C TRP A 629 -30.65 -20.00 22.01
N LEU A 630 -29.38 -20.40 21.92
CA LEU A 630 -28.42 -19.78 21.00
C LEU A 630 -28.81 -19.99 19.53
N ASP A 631 -29.34 -21.16 19.19
CA ASP A 631 -29.78 -21.47 17.84
C ASP A 631 -31.02 -20.62 17.46
N GLU A 632 -31.92 -20.36 18.41
CA GLU A 632 -33.08 -19.46 18.22
C GLU A 632 -32.64 -18.01 17.98
N ILE A 633 -31.72 -17.49 18.81
CA ILE A 633 -31.17 -16.14 18.66
C ILE A 633 -30.46 -15.99 17.32
N GLU A 634 -29.66 -16.98 16.93
CA GLU A 634 -28.98 -16.96 15.64
C GLU A 634 -29.95 -17.00 14.47
N SER A 635 -30.96 -17.87 14.52
CA SER A 635 -31.97 -17.98 13.47
C SER A 635 -32.75 -16.67 13.30
N ALA A 636 -33.11 -16.02 14.41
CA ALA A 636 -33.79 -14.72 14.39
C ALA A 636 -32.92 -13.63 13.77
N GLY A 637 -31.65 -13.52 14.19
CA GLY A 637 -30.70 -12.57 13.62
C GLY A 637 -30.42 -12.82 12.14
N ALA A 638 -30.29 -14.10 11.74
CA ALA A 638 -30.08 -14.50 10.36
C ALA A 638 -31.28 -14.18 9.47
N GLN A 639 -32.51 -14.32 9.97
CA GLN A 639 -33.71 -13.94 9.23
C GLN A 639 -33.71 -12.43 8.91
N VAL A 640 -33.49 -11.58 9.91
CA VAL A 640 -33.43 -10.12 9.73
C VAL A 640 -32.33 -9.73 8.74
N ALA A 641 -31.14 -10.34 8.88
CA ALA A 641 -30.01 -10.10 7.99
C ALA A 641 -30.32 -10.55 6.54
N ARG A 642 -30.95 -11.72 6.36
CA ARG A 642 -31.33 -12.26 5.05
C ARG A 642 -32.37 -11.39 4.35
N GLU A 643 -33.39 -10.92 5.07
CA GLU A 643 -34.39 -10.00 4.52
C GLU A 643 -33.77 -8.69 4.05
N ASN A 644 -32.86 -8.13 4.84
CA ASN A 644 -32.13 -6.92 4.48
C ASN A 644 -31.22 -7.14 3.25
N ALA A 645 -30.44 -8.23 3.25
CA ALA A 645 -29.56 -8.59 2.16
C ALA A 645 -30.32 -8.85 0.83
N ASN A 646 -31.45 -9.55 0.90
CA ASN A 646 -32.28 -9.84 -0.27
C ASN A 646 -32.83 -8.58 -0.94
N ARG A 647 -33.12 -7.51 -0.17
CA ARG A 647 -33.53 -6.22 -0.75
C ARG A 647 -32.43 -5.62 -1.61
N THR A 648 -31.18 -5.67 -1.14
CA THR A 648 -30.02 -5.21 -1.90
C THR A 648 -29.77 -6.09 -3.12
N MET A 649 -29.84 -7.42 -2.95
CA MET A 649 -29.62 -8.36 -4.06
C MET A 649 -30.65 -8.21 -5.17
N LYS A 650 -31.91 -7.88 -4.88
CA LYS A 650 -32.90 -7.54 -5.93
C LYS A 650 -32.46 -6.35 -6.77
N LEU A 651 -31.90 -5.31 -6.16
CA LEU A 651 -31.39 -4.14 -6.87
C LEU A 651 -30.16 -4.49 -7.73
N VAL A 652 -29.23 -5.27 -7.17
CA VAL A 652 -28.02 -5.75 -7.85
C VAL A 652 -28.40 -6.63 -9.06
N LYS A 653 -29.24 -7.64 -8.86
CA LYS A 653 -29.71 -8.55 -9.93
C LYS A 653 -30.39 -7.80 -11.06
N LYS A 654 -31.29 -6.87 -10.74
CA LYS A 654 -31.93 -5.99 -11.73
C LYS A 654 -30.93 -5.10 -12.47
N ALA A 655 -29.81 -4.73 -11.85
CA ALA A 655 -28.79 -3.91 -12.49
C ALA A 655 -27.94 -4.70 -13.48
N ILE A 656 -27.62 -5.96 -13.16
CA ILE A 656 -26.80 -6.83 -14.02
C ILE A 656 -27.62 -7.59 -15.07
N GLY A 657 -28.95 -7.51 -15.01
CA GLY A 657 -29.85 -8.13 -15.99
C GLY A 657 -30.32 -9.55 -15.63
N PHE A 658 -30.21 -9.93 -14.35
CA PHE A 658 -30.82 -11.17 -13.85
C PHE A 658 -32.29 -10.93 -13.47
N TYR A 659 -33.10 -11.96 -13.65
CA TYR A 659 -34.55 -11.95 -13.40
C TYR A 659 -34.90 -11.95 -11.91
#